data_AF-A0A660Y8M9-F1
#
_entry.id   AF-A0A660Y8M9-F1
#
_cell.length_a   1.000
_cell.length_b   1.000
_cell.length_c   1.000
_cell.angle_alpha   90.00
_cell.angle_beta   90.00
_cell.angle_gamma   90.00
#
_symmetry.space_group_name_H-M   'P 1'
#
loop_
_entity.id
_entity.type
_entity.pdbx_description
1 polymer ?
#
loop_
_entity_poly.entity_id
_entity_poly.type
_entity_poly.pdbx_seq_one_letter_code
_entity_poly.pdbx_strand_id
1 'polypeptide(L)'
;TPVVTVMLRGKTYPSGSPDHHALIYLNDILVGDQVWDDQALVKSVSDRESPFRLSSAKLVDGENWLGVVLPGDEASAGAGDAVYLNWFEVEYPRLYWAEDDYIEFTKPKTGPNGLYHFVIGGFTSPNIEVYKKGISKITGTAIQFVEGKQQKEGYYQVSFQDAIYQEHTEYIALTPDRKKSPVSVSIDSCSHWKSPEWGADYLLITHENFYETAERLAQFRRSQSLQVQLVDVQDIYDEFNDGITSPEAIHRFLKYAYTHWDPAPTYVLLIGDGTWDYKSAIHHGHNFIPVPMVQTYKWGSAATDHIYALVSGDDLLPDLLVGRLPVSTNTELEPILDKIIQSESQPKMGRWRGKALFIGGAGSQFRDQCEGLISDFVPPEFDVTRLYLDKDAPKAYFGGTQDLIDTIDEGVSLITFLGHGGGAIWSDASLMRFGDVKRLHNAKRLPFILSFTCFTGAFDEARGSLGEEFLAAANRGAIGFLGSSGLGWVWNDYWFAQSLMFALFQEENETLGSSIAAGKIDFLSKHSGVTAHDIVHMFSLLGDPATRLGFPSGDIKVALDSKAYSKGSPVRVEGALRVPASGTAEVRAFDAEGASFGRQDVSLTDGQFSASLLIPESASRGIGQVKVYAQSSESEGADWIGQAKLAVDTLLVTGIQLFPEAPLYSDSVWVQAEVWDQRDIKAIWCVFPSKEDSVAMLLNEGLWRTERPLVGTSPGEEVPFHLSVLDAENAIHTTSSFRFRVRRGGELVVEDVFLAGEQEVLLSARIGNYGDGPSEADEVVFFLGDPANGGERIGAARVPSLTAGEPYVPFSEELEYRSAPGTGPGTTSSEAASAIVSVPLRALEGRVDWPLIGEQTIFVQVCGRTYSNWITVDRFDVTPEAGIGGAATGADRNLRLSIGPDEVSAPGVLRIVGDPDVVVSTQPDFSPVRLPGYPEGAVYTVSFSDS
;
A
#
# COMPACT_ATOMS: atom_id res chain seq x y z
N THR A 1 -0.14 10.24 45.21
CA THR A 1 -0.51 11.34 44.32
C THR A 1 -1.24 10.74 43.15
N PRO A 2 -2.33 11.36 42.66
CA PRO A 2 -2.94 10.95 41.40
C PRO A 2 -1.92 10.98 40.26
N VAL A 3 -2.04 10.07 39.31
CA VAL A 3 -1.33 10.07 38.04
C VAL A 3 -2.35 10.28 36.95
N VAL A 4 -2.16 11.31 36.12
CA VAL A 4 -3.01 11.58 34.96
C VAL A 4 -2.20 11.27 33.71
N THR A 5 -2.68 10.34 32.89
CA THR A 5 -2.07 10.03 31.59
C THR A 5 -3.05 10.39 30.49
N VAL A 6 -2.60 11.12 29.48
CA VAL A 6 -3.43 11.54 28.34
C VAL A 6 -2.69 11.23 27.06
N MET A 7 -3.36 10.54 26.14
CA MET A 7 -2.85 10.24 24.81
C MET A 7 -3.59 11.08 23.79
N LEU A 8 -2.85 11.92 23.08
CA LEU A 8 -3.36 12.75 21.99
C LEU A 8 -2.73 12.34 20.66
N ARG A 9 -3.35 12.75 19.56
CA ARG A 9 -2.81 12.61 18.21
C ARG A 9 -2.99 13.90 17.44
N GLY A 10 -1.97 14.33 16.70
CA GLY A 10 -2.14 15.40 15.72
C GLY A 10 -3.18 15.03 14.66
N LYS A 11 -4.08 15.96 14.32
CA LYS A 11 -5.02 15.80 13.19
C LYS A 11 -4.51 16.53 11.94
N THR A 12 -4.04 17.75 12.14
CA THR A 12 -3.60 18.63 11.04
C THR A 12 -2.13 18.41 10.70
N TYR A 13 -1.66 19.08 9.64
CA TYR A 13 -0.26 19.05 9.21
C TYR A 13 0.19 20.49 8.85
N PRO A 14 0.12 21.44 9.81
CA PRO A 14 0.43 22.84 9.53
C PRO A 14 1.94 23.03 9.26
N SER A 15 2.31 24.13 8.61
CA SER A 15 3.72 24.42 8.33
C SER A 15 4.45 24.90 9.59
N GLY A 16 5.44 24.16 10.07
CA GLY A 16 6.25 24.52 11.25
C GLY A 16 6.86 23.28 11.88
N SER A 17 7.75 23.45 12.86
CA SER A 17 8.19 22.37 13.75
C SER A 17 8.64 22.98 15.08
N PRO A 18 8.02 22.63 16.22
CA PRO A 18 6.81 21.79 16.36
C PRO A 18 5.57 22.41 15.70
N ASP A 19 4.63 21.59 15.24
CA ASP A 19 3.44 22.03 14.51
C ASP A 19 2.13 21.96 15.34
N HIS A 20 2.17 21.25 16.48
CA HIS A 20 1.10 21.12 17.47
C HIS A 20 1.57 21.56 18.86
N HIS A 21 0.67 22.24 19.61
CA HIS A 21 0.86 22.54 21.03
C HIS A 21 -0.46 22.35 21.79
N ALA A 22 -0.48 21.47 22.80
CA ALA A 22 -1.66 21.19 23.61
C ALA A 22 -1.40 21.35 25.12
N LEU A 23 -2.20 22.21 25.74
CA LEU A 23 -2.30 22.37 27.18
C LEU A 23 -3.46 21.52 27.70
N ILE A 24 -3.17 20.66 28.66
CA ILE A 24 -4.12 19.66 29.17
C ILE A 24 -4.47 20.02 30.61
N TYR A 25 -5.76 20.14 30.89
CA TYR A 25 -6.30 20.53 32.19
C TYR A 25 -7.20 19.43 32.76
N LEU A 26 -7.12 19.20 34.08
CA LEU A 26 -8.10 18.42 34.82
C LEU A 26 -8.65 19.28 35.96
N ASN A 27 -9.96 19.56 35.94
CA ASN A 27 -10.63 20.50 36.86
C ASN A 27 -9.90 21.85 36.98
N ASP A 28 -9.61 22.46 35.83
CA ASP A 28 -8.87 23.74 35.69
C ASP A 28 -7.41 23.71 36.18
N ILE A 29 -6.87 22.54 36.53
CA ILE A 29 -5.45 22.37 36.87
C ILE A 29 -4.70 21.89 35.64
N LEU A 30 -3.67 22.63 35.23
CA LEU A 30 -2.77 22.19 34.17
C LEU A 30 -2.05 20.91 34.61
N VAL A 31 -2.31 19.83 33.89
CA VAL A 31 -1.73 18.49 34.09
C VAL A 31 -0.84 18.08 32.91
N GLY A 32 -0.77 18.85 31.83
CA GLY A 32 0.15 18.57 30.74
C GLY A 32 0.34 19.77 29.83
N ASP A 33 1.53 19.85 29.24
CA ASP A 33 1.94 20.84 28.25
C ASP A 33 2.80 20.06 27.25
N GLN A 34 2.30 19.89 26.03
CA GLN A 34 2.88 19.01 25.03
C GLN A 34 3.02 19.73 23.70
N VAL A 35 4.19 19.60 23.08
CA VAL A 35 4.45 20.00 21.69
C VAL A 35 4.93 18.80 20.89
N TRP A 36 4.44 18.65 19.67
CA TRP A 36 4.85 17.58 18.77
C TRP A 36 4.64 18.00 17.32
N ASP A 37 5.12 17.17 16.40
CA ASP A 37 4.99 17.36 14.96
C ASP A 37 4.04 16.33 14.34
N ASP A 38 3.38 16.77 13.26
CA ASP A 38 2.59 15.95 12.37
C ASP A 38 1.43 15.23 13.08
N GLN A 39 0.87 14.22 12.43
CA GLN A 39 -0.15 13.35 12.99
C GLN A 39 0.41 12.29 13.97
N ALA A 40 1.51 12.62 14.67
CA ALA A 40 2.13 11.73 15.65
C ALA A 40 1.25 11.53 16.89
N LEU A 41 1.43 10.39 17.57
CA LEU A 41 0.87 10.14 18.88
C LEU A 41 1.76 10.78 19.95
N VAL A 42 1.15 11.50 20.88
CA VAL A 42 1.85 12.10 22.02
C VAL A 42 1.22 11.62 23.33
N LYS A 43 2.08 11.19 24.26
CA LYS A 43 1.68 10.74 25.60
C LYS A 43 2.12 11.75 26.63
N SER A 44 1.15 12.40 27.28
CA SER A 44 1.39 13.28 28.43
C SER A 44 1.17 12.53 29.73
N VAL A 45 2.11 12.62 30.67
CA VAL A 45 2.01 12.01 32.00
C VAL A 45 2.23 13.06 33.09
N SER A 46 1.22 13.24 33.94
CA SER A 46 1.30 13.99 35.19
C SER A 46 1.42 13.02 36.34
N ASP A 47 2.63 12.79 36.83
CA ASP A 47 2.88 11.99 38.03
C ASP A 47 3.50 12.83 39.16
N ARG A 48 4.14 12.17 40.13
CA ARG A 48 4.77 12.87 41.26
C ARG A 48 5.98 13.72 40.85
N GLU A 49 6.69 13.31 39.81
CA GLU A 49 7.91 13.95 39.31
C GLU A 49 7.60 15.03 38.26
N SER A 50 6.38 15.02 37.71
CA SER A 50 5.91 16.04 36.78
C SER A 50 5.77 17.44 37.43
N PRO A 51 6.19 18.52 36.73
CA PRO A 51 5.94 19.89 37.18
C PRO A 51 4.44 20.24 37.19
N PHE A 52 3.61 19.47 36.48
CA PHE A 52 2.16 19.64 36.36
C PHE A 52 1.38 18.68 37.26
N ARG A 53 1.96 18.28 38.39
CA ARG A 53 1.38 17.27 39.30
C ARG A 53 0.00 17.68 39.84
N LEU A 54 -0.94 16.74 39.80
CA LEU A 54 -2.26 16.90 40.39
C LEU A 54 -2.25 16.58 41.90
N SER A 55 -2.85 17.44 42.72
CA SER A 55 -3.14 17.10 44.12
C SER A 55 -4.45 16.31 44.21
N SER A 56 -4.52 15.28 45.07
CA SER A 56 -5.77 14.54 45.34
C SER A 56 -6.93 15.47 45.75
N ALA A 57 -6.65 16.63 46.36
CA ALA A 57 -7.66 17.60 46.75
C ALA A 57 -8.32 18.35 45.56
N LYS A 58 -7.80 18.15 44.35
CA LYS A 58 -8.32 18.75 43.11
C LYS A 58 -9.22 17.80 42.33
N LEU A 59 -9.19 16.50 42.66
CA LEU A 59 -10.23 15.57 42.23
C LEU A 59 -11.46 15.82 43.10
N VAL A 60 -12.61 15.94 42.45
CA VAL A 60 -13.89 16.12 43.13
C VAL A 60 -14.68 14.83 43.06
N ASP A 61 -15.49 14.60 44.09
CA ASP A 61 -16.47 13.52 44.10
C ASP A 61 -17.52 13.80 43.01
N GLY A 62 -17.84 12.80 42.19
CA GLY A 62 -18.72 12.96 41.02
C GLY A 62 -18.00 13.42 39.74
N GLU A 63 -18.53 14.43 39.07
CA GLU A 63 -18.09 14.85 37.73
C GLU A 63 -16.75 15.60 37.76
N ASN A 64 -15.79 15.14 36.95
CA ASN A 64 -14.49 15.78 36.75
C ASN A 64 -14.35 16.14 35.25
N TRP A 65 -13.67 17.25 34.93
CA TRP A 65 -13.58 17.79 33.58
C TRP A 65 -12.15 17.74 33.05
N LEU A 66 -11.92 17.01 31.96
CA LEU A 66 -10.69 17.06 31.17
C LEU A 66 -10.85 18.09 30.04
N GLY A 67 -9.98 19.09 30.02
CA GLY A 67 -9.90 20.10 28.96
C GLY A 67 -8.60 19.96 28.18
N VAL A 68 -8.67 20.04 26.85
CA VAL A 68 -7.50 20.18 25.97
C VAL A 68 -7.62 21.52 25.26
N VAL A 69 -6.62 22.38 25.44
CA VAL A 69 -6.56 23.72 24.88
C VAL A 69 -5.40 23.80 23.91
N LEU A 70 -5.68 24.21 22.68
CA LEU A 70 -4.68 24.52 21.67
C LEU A 70 -4.49 26.05 21.67
N PRO A 71 -3.40 26.57 22.27
CA PRO A 71 -3.24 28.01 22.51
C PRO A 71 -3.01 28.81 21.22
N GLY A 72 -2.57 28.16 20.14
CA GLY A 72 -2.33 28.81 18.84
C GLY A 72 -1.15 29.79 18.85
N ASP A 73 -0.19 29.58 19.74
CA ASP A 73 1.04 30.37 19.90
C ASP A 73 2.20 29.85 19.06
N GLU A 74 2.11 28.65 18.51
CA GLU A 74 3.07 28.13 17.54
C GLU A 74 3.01 28.92 16.23
N ALA A 75 4.19 29.16 15.63
CA ALA A 75 4.34 29.94 14.40
C ALA A 75 3.54 29.38 13.20
N SER A 76 3.05 28.15 13.32
CA SER A 76 2.27 27.35 12.37
C SER A 76 0.74 27.54 12.44
N ALA A 77 0.20 28.25 13.45
CA ALA A 77 -1.24 28.35 13.73
C ALA A 77 -2.12 28.98 12.62
N GLY A 78 -1.51 29.42 11.51
CA GLY A 78 -2.20 29.98 10.35
C GLY A 78 -3.09 28.99 9.57
N ALA A 79 -2.94 27.67 9.75
CA ALA A 79 -3.77 26.65 9.11
C ALA A 79 -4.87 26.05 10.02
N GLY A 80 -4.94 26.46 11.29
CA GLY A 80 -5.80 25.85 12.31
C GLY A 80 -5.18 24.56 12.87
N ASP A 81 -4.81 24.58 14.15
CA ASP A 81 -4.34 23.40 14.89
C ASP A 81 -5.55 22.55 15.32
N ALA A 82 -5.51 21.25 15.07
CA ALA A 82 -6.48 20.30 15.60
C ALA A 82 -5.81 19.00 16.06
N VAL A 83 -6.33 18.43 17.15
CA VAL A 83 -5.84 17.19 17.75
C VAL A 83 -7.00 16.27 18.09
N TYR A 84 -6.76 14.96 18.06
CA TYR A 84 -7.69 13.94 18.54
C TYR A 84 -7.30 13.48 19.95
N LEU A 85 -8.29 13.34 20.83
CA LEU A 85 -8.14 12.59 22.07
C LEU A 85 -8.25 11.10 21.76
N ASN A 86 -7.21 10.33 22.07
CA ASN A 86 -7.24 8.88 21.92
C ASN A 86 -7.80 8.24 23.20
N TRP A 87 -7.15 8.47 24.33
CA TRP A 87 -7.63 8.03 25.65
C TRP A 87 -7.03 8.89 26.76
N PHE A 88 -7.61 8.81 27.95
CA PHE A 88 -6.99 9.30 29.18
C PHE A 88 -7.27 8.37 30.34
N GLU A 89 -6.38 8.38 31.32
CA GLU A 89 -6.46 7.58 32.55
C GLU A 89 -6.10 8.44 33.76
N VAL A 90 -6.83 8.24 34.86
CA VAL A 90 -6.53 8.87 36.15
C VAL A 90 -6.39 7.79 37.22
N GLU A 91 -5.15 7.49 37.61
CA GLU A 91 -4.86 6.57 38.72
C GLU A 91 -4.76 7.37 40.02
N TYR A 92 -5.51 7.03 41.08
CA TYR A 92 -5.42 7.74 42.36
C TYR A 92 -5.66 6.83 43.56
N PRO A 93 -5.05 7.11 44.73
CA PRO A 93 -5.36 6.38 45.96
C PRO A 93 -6.81 6.62 46.37
N ARG A 94 -7.56 5.54 46.56
CA ARG A 94 -8.93 5.58 47.10
C ARG A 94 -9.05 4.72 48.35
N LEU A 95 -10.03 5.04 49.20
CA LEU A 95 -10.35 4.22 50.36
C LEU A 95 -11.02 2.90 49.92
N TYR A 96 -10.87 1.85 50.71
CA TYR A 96 -11.69 0.64 50.60
C TYR A 96 -13.11 0.94 51.12
N TRP A 97 -13.84 1.73 50.35
CA TRP A 97 -15.15 2.24 50.68
C TRP A 97 -16.07 2.07 49.47
N ALA A 98 -17.19 1.37 49.68
CA ALA A 98 -18.20 1.20 48.67
C ALA A 98 -19.02 2.47 48.47
N GLU A 99 -19.33 2.73 47.21
CA GLU A 99 -20.18 3.83 46.77
C GLU A 99 -21.33 3.23 45.98
N ASP A 100 -22.56 3.65 46.27
CA ASP A 100 -23.78 3.01 45.74
C ASP A 100 -23.76 1.48 45.86
N ASP A 101 -23.34 0.98 47.01
CA ASP A 101 -23.22 -0.46 47.31
C ASP A 101 -22.31 -1.24 46.35
N TYR A 102 -21.30 -0.57 45.77
CA TYR A 102 -20.37 -1.17 44.81
C TYR A 102 -18.93 -0.70 45.01
N ILE A 103 -17.96 -1.59 44.84
CA ILE A 103 -16.54 -1.26 44.78
C ILE A 103 -15.73 -2.31 44.00
N GLU A 104 -14.90 -1.88 43.06
CA GLU A 104 -13.79 -2.68 42.50
C GLU A 104 -12.48 -2.34 43.20
N PHE A 105 -11.67 -3.30 43.58
CA PHE A 105 -10.45 -2.99 44.32
C PHE A 105 -9.38 -4.04 44.14
N THR A 106 -8.14 -3.64 44.41
CA THR A 106 -6.96 -4.50 44.39
C THR A 106 -6.28 -4.44 45.75
N LYS A 107 -5.26 -5.28 45.96
CA LYS A 107 -4.30 -5.02 47.04
C LYS A 107 -3.59 -3.67 46.80
N PRO A 108 -3.04 -3.01 47.82
CA PRO A 108 -2.21 -1.84 47.60
C PRO A 108 -1.09 -2.15 46.59
N LYS A 109 -0.90 -1.27 45.60
CA LYS A 109 0.09 -1.47 44.50
C LYS A 109 1.49 -1.76 45.04
N THR A 110 1.90 -1.06 46.10
CA THR A 110 3.18 -1.23 46.79
C THR A 110 3.19 -2.34 47.85
N GLY A 111 2.09 -3.06 48.04
CA GLY A 111 1.96 -4.12 49.03
C GLY A 111 2.65 -5.42 48.60
N PRO A 112 3.36 -6.13 49.51
CA PRO A 112 4.07 -7.37 49.19
C PRO A 112 3.10 -8.52 48.84
N ASN A 113 3.56 -9.53 48.11
CA ASN A 113 2.77 -10.76 47.95
C ASN A 113 2.57 -11.44 49.32
N GLY A 114 1.37 -11.95 49.59
CA GLY A 114 1.07 -12.58 50.87
C GLY A 114 -0.40 -12.58 51.25
N LEU A 115 -0.66 -12.84 52.53
CA LEU A 115 -2.01 -12.87 53.10
C LEU A 115 -2.48 -11.44 53.41
N TYR A 116 -3.59 -11.04 52.81
CA TYR A 116 -4.24 -9.77 53.06
C TYR A 116 -5.51 -9.96 53.89
N HIS A 117 -5.76 -9.01 54.79
CA HIS A 117 -7.05 -8.86 55.45
C HIS A 117 -7.71 -7.58 54.96
N PHE A 118 -8.79 -7.72 54.19
CA PHE A 118 -9.55 -6.58 53.70
C PHE A 118 -10.69 -6.26 54.66
N VAL A 119 -10.90 -4.97 54.89
CA VAL A 119 -12.05 -4.41 55.59
C VAL A 119 -12.60 -3.30 54.72
N ILE A 120 -13.84 -3.47 54.26
CA ILE A 120 -14.45 -2.60 53.25
C ILE A 120 -15.77 -2.08 53.83
N GLY A 121 -15.86 -0.77 54.00
CA GLY A 121 -17.05 -0.08 54.52
C GLY A 121 -17.92 0.52 53.41
N GLY A 122 -18.96 1.25 53.79
CA GLY A 122 -19.77 2.06 52.86
C GLY A 122 -21.04 1.41 52.30
N PHE A 123 -21.35 0.17 52.68
CA PHE A 123 -22.57 -0.49 52.20
C PHE A 123 -23.81 -0.05 52.99
N THR A 124 -24.94 0.10 52.32
CA THR A 124 -26.25 0.42 52.92
C THR A 124 -27.01 -0.84 53.35
N SER A 125 -26.59 -2.02 52.88
CA SER A 125 -27.24 -3.32 53.12
C SER A 125 -26.26 -4.38 53.63
N PRO A 126 -26.70 -5.32 54.51
CA PRO A 126 -25.87 -6.43 54.97
C PRO A 126 -25.70 -7.54 53.92
N ASN A 127 -26.42 -7.51 52.80
CA ASN A 127 -26.33 -8.55 51.77
C ASN A 127 -25.14 -8.28 50.84
N ILE A 128 -23.92 -8.38 51.36
CA ILE A 128 -22.68 -8.07 50.63
C ILE A 128 -22.08 -9.35 50.05
N GLU A 129 -21.80 -9.32 48.76
CA GLU A 129 -21.08 -10.39 48.06
C GLU A 129 -19.71 -9.89 47.61
N VAL A 130 -18.69 -10.74 47.75
CA VAL A 130 -17.32 -10.44 47.32
C VAL A 130 -16.90 -11.46 46.27
N TYR A 131 -16.35 -10.97 45.17
CA TYR A 131 -15.86 -11.77 44.05
C TYR A 131 -14.39 -11.44 43.80
N LYS A 132 -13.60 -12.47 43.53
CA LYS A 132 -12.27 -12.35 42.93
C LYS A 132 -12.46 -12.45 41.42
N LYS A 133 -12.20 -11.37 40.68
CA LYS A 133 -12.54 -11.27 39.24
C LYS A 133 -11.87 -12.40 38.47
N GLY A 134 -12.63 -13.02 37.56
CA GLY A 134 -12.18 -14.16 36.75
C GLY A 134 -11.95 -15.48 37.50
N ILE A 135 -12.17 -15.55 38.82
CA ILE A 135 -11.85 -16.73 39.63
C ILE A 135 -13.07 -17.28 40.36
N SER A 136 -13.59 -16.58 41.38
CA SER A 136 -14.65 -17.15 42.24
C SER A 136 -15.32 -16.12 43.14
N LYS A 137 -16.51 -16.46 43.65
CA LYS A 137 -17.12 -15.80 44.81
C LYS A 137 -16.37 -16.18 46.11
N ILE A 138 -15.99 -15.19 46.91
CA ILE A 138 -15.41 -15.38 48.24
C ILE A 138 -16.57 -15.70 49.21
N THR A 139 -16.44 -16.80 49.95
CA THR A 139 -17.41 -17.23 50.98
C THR A 139 -16.82 -17.09 52.37
N GLY A 140 -17.67 -17.02 53.40
CA GLY A 140 -17.22 -16.91 54.80
C GLY A 140 -16.75 -15.50 55.18
N THR A 141 -17.26 -14.48 54.50
CA THR A 141 -17.01 -13.08 54.84
C THR A 141 -17.71 -12.71 56.16
N ALA A 142 -17.09 -11.84 56.96
CA ALA A 142 -17.69 -11.33 58.18
C ALA A 142 -18.30 -9.96 57.90
N ILE A 143 -19.61 -9.84 58.14
CA ILE A 143 -20.40 -8.63 57.90
C ILE A 143 -20.75 -7.99 59.24
N GLN A 144 -20.51 -6.70 59.38
CA GLN A 144 -20.74 -5.95 60.60
C GLN A 144 -21.42 -4.60 60.29
N PHE A 145 -22.41 -4.23 61.09
CA PHE A 145 -22.95 -2.87 61.09
C PHE A 145 -22.07 -1.96 61.94
N VAL A 146 -21.70 -0.80 61.38
CA VAL A 146 -20.91 0.24 62.04
C VAL A 146 -21.81 1.44 62.28
N GLU A 147 -22.01 1.79 63.55
CA GLU A 147 -22.79 2.98 63.92
C GLU A 147 -22.10 4.27 63.45
N GLY A 148 -22.87 5.13 62.79
CA GLY A 148 -22.40 6.45 62.35
C GLY A 148 -22.14 7.38 63.53
N LYS A 149 -21.14 8.25 63.40
CA LYS A 149 -20.81 9.30 64.39
C LYS A 149 -21.08 10.68 63.81
N GLN A 150 -21.52 11.61 64.66
CA GLN A 150 -21.68 13.05 64.34
C GLN A 150 -22.49 13.29 63.04
N GLN A 151 -23.77 12.91 63.03
CA GLN A 151 -24.72 13.14 61.92
C GLN A 151 -24.43 12.39 60.61
N LYS A 152 -23.49 11.44 60.58
CA LYS A 152 -23.37 10.47 59.48
C LYS A 152 -24.25 9.25 59.74
N GLU A 153 -24.88 8.73 58.68
CA GLU A 153 -25.63 7.46 58.75
C GLU A 153 -24.70 6.28 59.05
N GLY A 154 -25.25 5.22 59.67
CA GLY A 154 -24.52 3.97 59.86
C GLY A 154 -24.40 3.19 58.55
N TYR A 155 -23.42 2.30 58.46
CA TYR A 155 -23.15 1.51 57.26
C TYR A 155 -22.79 0.07 57.62
N TYR A 156 -22.84 -0.81 56.65
CA TYR A 156 -22.31 -2.17 56.75
C TYR A 156 -20.90 -2.23 56.20
N GLN A 157 -20.07 -3.04 56.85
CA GLN A 157 -18.72 -3.37 56.39
C GLN A 157 -18.59 -4.88 56.19
N VAL A 158 -17.82 -5.27 55.18
CA VAL A 158 -17.44 -6.66 54.93
C VAL A 158 -15.94 -6.83 55.20
N SER A 159 -15.57 -7.95 55.83
CA SER A 159 -14.18 -8.32 56.05
C SER A 159 -13.90 -9.76 55.65
N PHE A 160 -12.73 -9.98 55.05
CA PHE A 160 -12.29 -11.29 54.60
C PHE A 160 -10.76 -11.35 54.49
N GLN A 161 -10.22 -12.55 54.25
CA GLN A 161 -8.81 -12.75 53.98
C GLN A 161 -8.64 -13.46 52.64
N ASP A 162 -7.59 -13.08 51.90
CA ASP A 162 -7.17 -13.81 50.70
C ASP A 162 -5.64 -13.75 50.56
N ALA A 163 -5.06 -14.82 50.03
CA ALA A 163 -3.64 -14.90 49.74
C ALA A 163 -3.39 -14.46 48.30
N ILE A 164 -2.66 -13.35 48.15
CA ILE A 164 -2.45 -12.67 46.87
C ILE A 164 -1.00 -12.79 46.47
N TYR A 165 -0.76 -13.55 45.40
CA TYR A 165 0.57 -13.75 44.81
C TYR A 165 0.68 -13.22 43.38
N GLN A 166 -0.44 -12.86 42.77
CA GLN A 166 -0.49 -12.22 41.45
C GLN A 166 -0.70 -10.72 41.64
N GLU A 167 0.15 -9.92 41.01
CA GLU A 167 0.21 -8.46 41.20
C GLU A 167 -1.10 -7.77 40.80
N HIS A 168 -1.79 -8.28 39.77
CA HIS A 168 -3.01 -7.73 39.19
C HIS A 168 -4.29 -8.44 39.70
N THR A 169 -4.28 -8.95 40.94
CA THR A 169 -5.48 -9.56 41.51
C THR A 169 -6.53 -8.50 41.82
N GLU A 170 -7.67 -8.58 41.14
CA GLU A 170 -8.80 -7.66 41.31
C GLU A 170 -9.99 -8.33 42.00
N TYR A 171 -10.73 -7.52 42.75
CA TYR A 171 -11.92 -7.91 43.48
C TYR A 171 -13.08 -6.97 43.17
N ILE A 172 -14.30 -7.49 43.31
CA ILE A 172 -15.52 -6.70 43.36
C ILE A 172 -16.26 -7.03 44.65
N ALA A 173 -16.67 -6.02 45.40
CA ALA A 173 -17.64 -6.18 46.47
C ALA A 173 -18.89 -5.38 46.15
N LEU A 174 -20.06 -6.03 46.20
CA LEU A 174 -21.33 -5.40 45.85
C LEU A 174 -22.52 -6.02 46.58
N THR A 175 -23.63 -5.30 46.62
CA THR A 175 -24.94 -5.91 46.94
C THR A 175 -25.57 -6.53 45.69
N PRO A 176 -26.42 -7.58 45.81
CA PRO A 176 -27.06 -8.24 44.68
C PRO A 176 -27.77 -7.29 43.70
N ASP A 177 -28.37 -6.21 44.19
CA ASP A 177 -29.12 -5.24 43.36
C ASP A 177 -28.21 -4.42 42.43
N ARG A 178 -26.89 -4.41 42.69
CA ARG A 178 -25.88 -3.77 41.82
C ARG A 178 -25.30 -4.70 40.76
N LYS A 179 -25.73 -5.97 40.70
CA LYS A 179 -25.34 -6.87 39.61
C LYS A 179 -25.92 -6.34 38.30
N LYS A 180 -25.06 -6.13 37.32
CA LYS A 180 -25.51 -5.84 35.96
C LYS A 180 -26.24 -7.07 35.41
N SER A 181 -27.41 -6.86 34.82
CA SER A 181 -28.08 -7.87 34.01
C SER A 181 -27.72 -7.63 32.55
N PRO A 182 -27.61 -8.69 31.73
CA PRO A 182 -27.46 -8.51 30.29
C PRO A 182 -28.67 -7.72 29.76
N VAL A 183 -28.42 -6.86 28.76
CA VAL A 183 -29.50 -6.08 28.11
C VAL A 183 -30.51 -7.01 27.43
N SER A 184 -30.01 -8.10 26.85
CA SER A 184 -30.79 -9.16 26.22
C SER A 184 -30.03 -10.48 26.27
N VAL A 185 -30.74 -11.59 26.06
CA VAL A 185 -30.18 -12.93 25.87
C VAL A 185 -30.93 -13.57 24.72
N SER A 186 -30.22 -14.03 23.70
CA SER A 186 -30.76 -14.76 22.55
C SER A 186 -30.19 -16.17 22.51
N ILE A 187 -30.86 -17.07 21.79
CA ILE A 187 -30.32 -18.39 21.46
C ILE A 187 -29.46 -18.21 20.21
N ASP A 188 -28.22 -18.67 20.30
CA ASP A 188 -27.29 -18.75 19.17
C ASP A 188 -27.28 -20.18 18.57
N SER A 189 -27.11 -20.27 17.25
CA SER A 189 -26.91 -21.53 16.53
C SER A 189 -25.46 -21.60 16.08
N CYS A 190 -24.61 -22.21 16.91
CA CYS A 190 -23.16 -22.17 16.70
C CYS A 190 -22.74 -22.68 15.32
N SER A 191 -21.90 -21.89 14.67
CA SER A 191 -21.11 -22.24 13.49
C SER A 191 -19.85 -23.04 13.87
N HIS A 192 -19.17 -23.57 12.85
CA HIS A 192 -17.95 -24.37 12.98
C HIS A 192 -16.89 -23.96 11.95
N TRP A 193 -16.74 -22.67 11.69
CA TRP A 193 -15.81 -22.11 10.70
C TRP A 193 -14.34 -22.36 11.04
N LYS A 194 -14.02 -22.56 12.33
CA LYS A 194 -12.71 -23.08 12.77
C LYS A 194 -12.45 -24.56 12.48
N SER A 195 -13.36 -25.27 11.80
CA SER A 195 -13.07 -26.61 11.31
C SER A 195 -12.19 -26.54 10.06
N PRO A 196 -11.09 -27.30 9.97
CA PRO A 196 -10.28 -27.39 8.75
C PRO A 196 -10.94 -28.26 7.66
N GLU A 197 -12.14 -28.81 7.91
CA GLU A 197 -12.89 -29.60 6.92
C GLU A 197 -13.57 -28.72 5.85
N TRP A 198 -13.57 -27.40 6.06
CA TRP A 198 -14.11 -26.45 5.10
C TRP A 198 -13.13 -26.15 3.96
N GLY A 199 -13.68 -25.63 2.88
CA GLY A 199 -12.99 -25.20 1.67
C GLY A 199 -13.85 -24.20 0.91
N ALA A 200 -13.21 -23.27 0.20
CA ALA A 200 -13.88 -22.29 -0.65
C ALA A 200 -12.92 -21.74 -1.70
N ASP A 201 -13.36 -21.61 -2.95
CA ASP A 201 -12.72 -20.69 -3.91
C ASP A 201 -13.22 -19.26 -3.69
N TYR A 202 -14.48 -19.12 -3.25
CA TYR A 202 -15.19 -17.86 -3.11
C TYR A 202 -15.90 -17.78 -1.75
N LEU A 203 -15.48 -16.82 -0.93
CA LEU A 203 -16.14 -16.47 0.33
C LEU A 203 -17.06 -15.28 0.12
N LEU A 204 -18.35 -15.47 0.38
CA LEU A 204 -19.32 -14.40 0.46
C LEU A 204 -19.65 -14.15 1.93
N ILE A 205 -19.25 -13.01 2.47
CA ILE A 205 -19.51 -12.61 3.86
C ILE A 205 -20.58 -11.52 3.87
N THR A 206 -21.64 -11.73 4.64
CA THR A 206 -22.80 -10.83 4.65
C THR A 206 -23.49 -10.77 6.00
N HIS A 207 -24.26 -9.72 6.25
CA HIS A 207 -25.13 -9.61 7.42
C HIS A 207 -26.45 -10.37 7.20
N GLU A 208 -27.07 -10.93 8.25
CA GLU A 208 -28.33 -11.70 8.19
C GLU A 208 -29.42 -11.07 7.29
N ASN A 209 -29.61 -9.76 7.39
CA ASN A 209 -30.54 -8.96 6.58
C ASN A 209 -30.42 -9.13 5.06
N PHE A 210 -29.23 -9.49 4.56
CA PHE A 210 -28.95 -9.67 3.15
C PHE A 210 -28.72 -11.14 2.78
N TYR A 211 -28.70 -12.06 3.74
CA TYR A 211 -28.28 -13.45 3.55
C TYR A 211 -29.12 -14.16 2.47
N GLU A 212 -30.44 -14.08 2.56
CA GLU A 212 -31.35 -14.70 1.59
C GLU A 212 -31.17 -14.14 0.17
N THR A 213 -31.00 -12.82 0.03
CA THR A 213 -30.79 -12.16 -1.27
C THR A 213 -29.42 -12.51 -1.86
N ALA A 214 -28.38 -12.54 -1.02
CA ALA A 214 -27.01 -12.83 -1.40
C ALA A 214 -26.81 -14.27 -1.89
N GLU A 215 -27.62 -15.22 -1.40
CA GLU A 215 -27.63 -16.60 -1.87
C GLU A 215 -27.90 -16.71 -3.38
N ARG A 216 -28.58 -15.72 -4.00
CA ARG A 216 -28.73 -15.66 -5.47
C ARG A 216 -27.38 -15.57 -6.18
N LEU A 217 -26.47 -14.71 -5.70
CA LEU A 217 -25.13 -14.58 -6.27
C LEU A 217 -24.28 -15.81 -5.94
N ALA A 218 -24.39 -16.34 -4.71
CA ALA A 218 -23.69 -17.56 -4.33
C ALA A 218 -24.04 -18.74 -5.25
N GLN A 219 -25.33 -18.93 -5.57
CA GLN A 219 -25.79 -19.95 -6.52
C GLN A 219 -25.27 -19.72 -7.94
N PHE A 220 -25.24 -18.46 -8.38
CA PHE A 220 -24.66 -18.11 -9.67
C PHE A 220 -23.17 -18.47 -9.73
N ARG A 221 -22.38 -18.11 -8.72
CA ARG A 221 -20.95 -18.46 -8.64
C ARG A 221 -20.72 -19.97 -8.53
N ARG A 222 -21.57 -20.70 -7.80
CA ARG A 222 -21.56 -22.19 -7.78
C ARG A 222 -21.83 -22.79 -9.17
N SER A 223 -22.69 -22.16 -9.98
CA SER A 223 -22.96 -22.62 -11.35
C SER A 223 -21.75 -22.48 -12.28
N GLN A 224 -20.77 -21.65 -11.90
CA GLN A 224 -19.49 -21.47 -12.58
C GLN A 224 -18.39 -22.40 -12.03
N SER A 225 -18.78 -23.46 -11.32
CA SER A 225 -17.88 -24.46 -10.73
C SER A 225 -16.98 -23.94 -9.61
N LEU A 226 -17.31 -22.80 -8.99
CA LEU A 226 -16.62 -22.32 -7.78
C LEU A 226 -17.22 -22.99 -6.54
N GLN A 227 -16.37 -23.40 -5.60
CA GLN A 227 -16.77 -23.76 -4.25
C GLN A 227 -17.07 -22.49 -3.45
N VAL A 228 -18.34 -22.23 -3.17
CA VAL A 228 -18.81 -20.98 -2.55
C VAL A 228 -19.36 -21.22 -1.15
N GLN A 229 -18.81 -20.51 -0.16
CA GLN A 229 -19.40 -20.42 1.19
C GLN A 229 -20.08 -19.07 1.38
N LEU A 230 -21.32 -19.10 1.87
CA LEU A 230 -22.08 -17.93 2.28
C LEU A 230 -22.07 -17.87 3.80
N VAL A 231 -21.42 -16.85 4.35
CA VAL A 231 -21.09 -16.75 5.78
C VAL A 231 -21.83 -15.55 6.37
N ASP A 232 -22.56 -15.78 7.47
CA ASP A 232 -23.08 -14.68 8.28
C ASP A 232 -21.92 -14.05 9.04
N VAL A 233 -21.77 -12.73 8.93
CA VAL A 233 -20.69 -12.02 9.62
C VAL A 233 -20.80 -12.12 11.14
N GLN A 234 -22.00 -12.36 11.68
CA GLN A 234 -22.18 -12.58 13.12
C GLN A 234 -21.44 -13.84 13.62
N ASP A 235 -21.49 -14.93 12.85
CA ASP A 235 -20.75 -16.17 13.14
C ASP A 235 -19.23 -15.91 13.24
N ILE A 236 -18.71 -15.03 12.38
CA ILE A 236 -17.31 -14.64 12.40
C ILE A 236 -16.98 -13.91 13.70
N TYR A 237 -17.84 -13.01 14.16
CA TYR A 237 -17.62 -12.30 15.42
C TYR A 237 -17.62 -13.26 16.61
N ASP A 238 -18.59 -14.18 16.65
CA ASP A 238 -18.74 -15.15 17.73
C ASP A 238 -17.55 -16.11 17.80
N GLU A 239 -17.08 -16.63 16.66
CA GLU A 239 -15.94 -17.55 16.63
C GLU A 239 -14.58 -16.87 16.75
N PHE A 240 -14.35 -15.71 16.13
CA PHE A 240 -13.01 -15.11 15.98
C PHE A 240 -12.76 -13.88 16.86
N ASN A 241 -13.77 -13.42 17.62
CA ASN A 241 -13.63 -12.27 18.51
C ASN A 241 -14.65 -12.25 19.67
N ASP A 242 -15.05 -13.41 20.20
CA ASP A 242 -15.92 -13.55 21.38
C ASP A 242 -17.26 -12.79 21.26
N GLY A 243 -17.80 -12.69 20.04
CA GLY A 243 -19.05 -11.98 19.71
C GLY A 243 -18.89 -10.46 19.60
N ILE A 244 -17.68 -9.93 19.73
CA ILE A 244 -17.40 -8.50 19.61
C ILE A 244 -17.26 -8.14 18.12
N THR A 245 -18.20 -7.33 17.62
CA THR A 245 -18.15 -6.76 16.28
C THR A 245 -16.85 -5.99 16.04
N SER A 246 -16.05 -6.44 15.07
CA SER A 246 -14.75 -5.82 14.76
C SER A 246 -14.27 -6.23 13.37
N PRO A 247 -13.64 -5.33 12.59
CA PRO A 247 -12.97 -5.71 11.35
C PRO A 247 -11.85 -6.73 11.58
N GLU A 248 -11.20 -6.69 12.77
CA GLU A 248 -10.16 -7.65 13.15
C GLU A 248 -10.67 -9.10 13.20
N ALA A 249 -11.94 -9.33 13.56
CA ALA A 249 -12.54 -10.67 13.57
C ALA A 249 -12.57 -11.26 12.15
N ILE A 250 -12.95 -10.42 11.18
CA ILE A 250 -13.03 -10.77 9.76
C ILE A 250 -11.63 -11.07 9.23
N HIS A 251 -10.64 -10.22 9.55
CA HIS A 251 -9.25 -10.46 9.16
C HIS A 251 -8.72 -11.80 9.69
N ARG A 252 -8.95 -12.10 10.98
CA ARG A 252 -8.56 -13.39 11.59
C ARG A 252 -9.25 -14.58 10.95
N PHE A 253 -10.53 -14.45 10.60
CA PHE A 253 -11.27 -15.50 9.89
C PHE A 253 -10.67 -15.75 8.50
N LEU A 254 -10.44 -14.68 7.71
CA LEU A 254 -9.84 -14.80 6.38
C LEU A 254 -8.45 -15.42 6.44
N LYS A 255 -7.61 -14.98 7.40
CA LYS A 255 -6.30 -15.58 7.65
C LYS A 255 -6.40 -17.05 8.02
N TYR A 256 -7.35 -17.42 8.88
CA TYR A 256 -7.58 -18.82 9.25
C TYR A 256 -8.00 -19.66 8.04
N ALA A 257 -9.01 -19.21 7.28
CA ALA A 257 -9.49 -19.89 6.09
C ALA A 257 -8.38 -20.06 5.04
N TYR A 258 -7.63 -18.99 4.75
CA TYR A 258 -6.49 -19.03 3.83
C TYR A 258 -5.44 -20.07 4.22
N THR A 259 -5.20 -20.25 5.52
CA THR A 259 -4.12 -21.12 6.03
C THR A 259 -4.55 -22.56 6.28
N HIS A 260 -5.84 -22.83 6.53
CA HIS A 260 -6.31 -24.13 7.02
C HIS A 260 -7.38 -24.81 6.15
N TRP A 261 -8.03 -24.09 5.24
CA TRP A 261 -9.07 -24.67 4.39
C TRP A 261 -8.51 -25.20 3.08
N ASP A 262 -9.18 -26.21 2.51
CA ASP A 262 -8.82 -26.79 1.21
C ASP A 262 -10.07 -26.95 0.30
N PRO A 263 -10.18 -26.20 -0.81
CA PRO A 263 -9.24 -25.16 -1.25
C PRO A 263 -9.26 -23.93 -0.33
N ALA A 264 -8.14 -23.22 -0.30
CA ALA A 264 -8.04 -21.91 0.32
C ALA A 264 -8.78 -20.85 -0.52
N PRO A 265 -9.45 -19.86 0.12
CA PRO A 265 -10.17 -18.81 -0.59
C PRO A 265 -9.27 -18.03 -1.56
N THR A 266 -9.82 -17.74 -2.74
CA THR A 266 -9.21 -16.83 -3.72
C THR A 266 -9.98 -15.51 -3.77
N TYR A 267 -11.33 -15.58 -3.78
CA TYR A 267 -12.21 -14.42 -3.83
C TYR A 267 -12.90 -14.20 -2.48
N VAL A 268 -13.00 -12.94 -2.07
CA VAL A 268 -13.78 -12.51 -0.90
C VAL A 268 -14.69 -11.36 -1.32
N LEU A 269 -16.00 -11.58 -1.19
CA LEU A 269 -16.99 -10.53 -1.38
C LEU A 269 -17.68 -10.20 -0.06
N LEU A 270 -17.61 -8.92 0.32
CA LEU A 270 -18.32 -8.37 1.46
C LEU A 270 -19.65 -7.77 0.97
N ILE A 271 -20.79 -8.19 1.52
CA ILE A 271 -22.10 -7.61 1.21
C ILE A 271 -22.66 -6.93 2.46
N GLY A 272 -22.64 -5.61 2.46
CA GLY A 272 -23.03 -4.80 3.59
C GLY A 272 -22.19 -3.54 3.67
N ASP A 273 -22.87 -2.45 3.94
CA ASP A 273 -22.25 -1.15 4.14
C ASP A 273 -21.49 -1.06 5.47
N GLY A 274 -20.59 -0.09 5.58
CA GLY A 274 -19.73 0.11 6.73
C GLY A 274 -19.66 1.58 7.15
N THR A 275 -19.05 1.86 8.31
CA THR A 275 -18.87 3.24 8.75
C THR A 275 -17.56 3.46 9.49
N TRP A 276 -16.99 4.67 9.35
CA TRP A 276 -15.79 5.07 10.09
C TRP A 276 -16.02 5.11 11.61
N ASP A 277 -17.27 5.31 12.05
CA ASP A 277 -17.66 5.38 13.47
C ASP A 277 -18.29 4.07 13.98
N TYR A 278 -17.77 2.91 13.57
CA TYR A 278 -18.37 1.61 13.89
C TYR A 278 -18.37 1.28 15.40
N LYS A 279 -17.61 2.03 16.22
CA LYS A 279 -17.53 1.85 17.69
C LYS A 279 -18.52 2.72 18.48
N SER A 280 -19.13 3.72 17.85
CA SER A 280 -20.09 4.60 18.53
C SER A 280 -21.45 3.94 18.70
N ALA A 281 -22.11 4.22 19.82
CA ALA A 281 -23.49 3.80 20.08
C ALA A 281 -24.52 4.51 19.17
N ILE A 282 -24.11 5.60 18.50
CA ILE A 282 -24.92 6.33 17.52
C ILE A 282 -24.64 5.71 16.16
N HIS A 283 -25.09 4.48 15.96
CA HIS A 283 -25.02 3.87 14.63
C HIS A 283 -25.88 4.70 13.67
N HIS A 284 -25.28 5.25 12.62
CA HIS A 284 -26.01 6.01 11.59
C HIS A 284 -26.97 5.13 10.76
N GLY A 285 -27.18 3.85 11.13
CA GLY A 285 -28.07 2.93 10.44
C GLY A 285 -27.44 2.17 9.27
N HIS A 286 -26.13 2.35 9.06
CA HIS A 286 -25.40 1.89 7.86
C HIS A 286 -24.17 1.01 8.18
N ASN A 287 -24.03 0.48 9.41
CA ASN A 287 -22.89 -0.35 9.80
C ASN A 287 -23.26 -1.83 9.86
N PHE A 288 -23.20 -2.52 8.72
CA PHE A 288 -23.50 -3.96 8.61
C PHE A 288 -22.22 -4.80 8.68
N ILE A 289 -21.15 -4.33 8.04
CA ILE A 289 -19.82 -4.93 8.08
C ILE A 289 -18.80 -3.83 8.40
N PRO A 290 -18.24 -3.80 9.63
CA PRO A 290 -17.23 -2.84 10.03
C PRO A 290 -16.04 -2.81 9.07
N VAL A 291 -15.47 -1.61 8.94
CA VAL A 291 -14.39 -1.34 7.99
C VAL A 291 -13.11 -1.07 8.79
N PRO A 292 -11.98 -1.69 8.42
CA PRO A 292 -10.71 -1.32 9.02
C PRO A 292 -10.31 0.08 8.53
N MET A 293 -9.77 0.85 9.46
CA MET A 293 -9.32 2.21 9.21
C MET A 293 -7.81 2.27 9.27
N VAL A 294 -7.18 2.87 8.27
CA VAL A 294 -5.74 3.14 8.26
C VAL A 294 -5.47 4.63 8.40
N GLN A 295 -4.34 4.98 9.02
CA GLN A 295 -3.89 6.36 9.02
C GLN A 295 -3.12 6.63 7.73
N THR A 296 -3.64 7.54 6.92
CA THR A 296 -3.00 8.01 5.69
C THR A 296 -2.40 9.39 5.86
N TYR A 297 -1.35 9.69 5.09
CA TYR A 297 -0.66 10.96 5.12
C TYR A 297 -1.60 12.14 4.82
N LYS A 298 -1.51 13.19 5.65
CA LYS A 298 -2.32 14.43 5.65
C LYS A 298 -3.83 14.30 5.89
N TRP A 299 -4.49 13.26 5.42
CA TRP A 299 -5.92 13.08 5.63
C TRP A 299 -6.25 12.53 7.02
N GLY A 300 -5.42 11.62 7.51
CA GLY A 300 -5.68 10.86 8.71
C GLY A 300 -6.44 9.57 8.43
N SER A 301 -7.52 9.30 9.15
CA SER A 301 -8.21 8.00 9.09
C SER A 301 -8.94 7.80 7.74
N ALA A 302 -8.61 6.75 7.01
CA ALA A 302 -9.28 6.34 5.77
C ALA A 302 -9.73 4.88 5.85
N ALA A 303 -10.93 4.59 5.32
CA ALA A 303 -11.44 3.24 5.18
C ALA A 303 -10.63 2.43 4.17
N THR A 304 -10.49 1.12 4.40
CA THR A 304 -9.82 0.23 3.44
C THR A 304 -10.40 -1.17 3.53
N ASP A 305 -10.57 -1.85 2.40
CA ASP A 305 -10.73 -3.32 2.39
C ASP A 305 -9.43 -4.05 2.01
N HIS A 306 -8.35 -3.32 1.68
CA HIS A 306 -7.06 -3.90 1.32
C HIS A 306 -6.47 -4.73 2.45
N ILE A 307 -6.70 -4.34 3.71
CA ILE A 307 -6.27 -5.11 4.89
C ILE A 307 -6.81 -6.55 4.86
N TYR A 308 -8.03 -6.76 4.37
CA TYR A 308 -8.60 -8.10 4.25
C TYR A 308 -7.90 -8.98 3.22
N ALA A 309 -7.10 -8.39 2.32
CA ALA A 309 -6.27 -9.12 1.37
C ALA A 309 -4.91 -9.52 1.94
N LEU A 310 -4.46 -8.93 3.07
CA LEU A 310 -3.12 -9.14 3.64
C LEU A 310 -3.17 -10.22 4.72
N VAL A 311 -3.12 -11.49 4.33
CA VAL A 311 -3.30 -12.62 5.25
C VAL A 311 -2.04 -13.48 5.43
N SER A 312 -1.07 -13.34 4.53
CA SER A 312 0.24 -13.97 4.54
C SER A 312 1.35 -12.92 4.43
N GLY A 313 2.50 -13.18 5.03
CA GLY A 313 3.60 -12.22 5.09
C GLY A 313 3.35 -11.04 6.05
N ASP A 314 4.35 -10.16 6.15
CA ASP A 314 4.28 -8.86 6.81
C ASP A 314 4.61 -7.79 5.77
N ASP A 315 3.75 -7.71 4.75
CA ASP A 315 3.90 -6.83 3.60
C ASP A 315 2.53 -6.29 3.13
N LEU A 316 2.53 -5.52 2.03
CA LEU A 316 1.35 -4.88 1.46
C LEU A 316 0.80 -5.58 0.20
N LEU A 317 1.33 -6.76 -0.13
CA LEU A 317 0.94 -7.51 -1.32
C LEU A 317 -0.37 -8.27 -1.03
N PRO A 318 -1.38 -8.15 -1.89
CA PRO A 318 -2.65 -8.85 -1.69
C PRO A 318 -2.52 -10.36 -1.95
N ASP A 319 -2.91 -11.18 -0.97
CA ASP A 319 -3.04 -12.64 -1.08
C ASP A 319 -4.44 -13.09 -1.52
N LEU A 320 -5.44 -12.25 -1.29
CA LEU A 320 -6.86 -12.49 -1.60
C LEU A 320 -7.41 -11.42 -2.54
N LEU A 321 -8.37 -11.81 -3.38
CA LEU A 321 -9.08 -10.90 -4.28
C LEU A 321 -10.34 -10.38 -3.58
N VAL A 322 -10.26 -9.17 -3.02
CA VAL A 322 -11.32 -8.59 -2.18
C VAL A 322 -12.15 -7.55 -2.95
N GLY A 323 -13.47 -7.61 -2.81
CA GLY A 323 -14.40 -6.55 -3.21
C GLY A 323 -15.57 -6.40 -2.26
N ARG A 324 -16.28 -5.28 -2.35
CA ARG A 324 -17.43 -4.96 -1.49
C ARG A 324 -18.64 -4.51 -2.30
N LEU A 325 -19.83 -4.97 -1.89
CA LEU A 325 -21.12 -4.38 -2.25
C LEU A 325 -21.62 -3.57 -1.04
N PRO A 326 -21.31 -2.26 -0.97
CA PRO A 326 -21.77 -1.38 0.11
C PRO A 326 -23.27 -1.12 -0.05
N VAL A 327 -24.08 -1.86 0.70
CA VAL A 327 -25.54 -1.78 0.66
C VAL A 327 -26.12 -1.72 2.05
N SER A 328 -27.18 -0.94 2.20
CA SER A 328 -27.93 -0.80 3.43
C SER A 328 -29.30 -1.46 3.37
N THR A 329 -29.79 -1.80 2.17
CA THR A 329 -31.09 -2.46 1.98
C THR A 329 -31.06 -3.51 0.84
N ASN A 330 -31.97 -4.49 0.89
CA ASN A 330 -32.15 -5.43 -0.22
C ASN A 330 -32.59 -4.74 -1.52
N THR A 331 -33.27 -3.58 -1.44
CA THR A 331 -33.66 -2.76 -2.60
C THR A 331 -32.43 -2.21 -3.35
N GLU A 332 -31.31 -1.99 -2.67
CA GLU A 332 -30.03 -1.60 -3.28
C GLU A 332 -29.25 -2.81 -3.77
N LEU A 333 -29.30 -3.93 -3.04
CA LEU A 333 -28.58 -5.16 -3.37
C LEU A 333 -29.12 -5.83 -4.64
N GLU A 334 -30.44 -5.97 -4.77
CA GLU A 334 -31.07 -6.68 -5.89
C GLU A 334 -30.62 -6.17 -7.27
N PRO A 335 -30.64 -4.84 -7.56
CA PRO A 335 -30.17 -4.33 -8.84
C PRO A 335 -28.68 -4.57 -9.10
N ILE A 336 -27.85 -4.61 -8.06
CA ILE A 336 -26.41 -4.89 -8.19
C ILE A 336 -26.23 -6.35 -8.63
N LEU A 337 -26.90 -7.28 -7.94
CA LEU A 337 -26.83 -8.71 -8.28
C LEU A 337 -27.37 -8.97 -9.68
N ASP A 338 -28.47 -8.31 -10.07
CA ASP A 338 -29.04 -8.42 -11.42
C ASP A 338 -28.03 -7.99 -12.49
N LYS A 339 -27.27 -6.91 -12.25
CA LYS A 339 -26.23 -6.44 -13.17
C LYS A 339 -25.09 -7.44 -13.33
N ILE A 340 -24.57 -7.97 -12.21
CA ILE A 340 -23.47 -8.96 -12.19
C ILE A 340 -23.90 -10.25 -12.87
N ILE A 341 -25.05 -10.82 -12.49
CA ILE A 341 -25.53 -12.07 -13.06
C ILE A 341 -25.85 -11.89 -14.55
N GLN A 342 -26.49 -10.78 -14.95
CA GLN A 342 -26.85 -10.53 -16.34
C GLN A 342 -25.62 -10.31 -17.23
N SER A 343 -24.59 -9.61 -16.76
CA SER A 343 -23.40 -9.34 -17.57
C SER A 343 -22.67 -10.61 -17.96
N GLU A 344 -22.71 -11.64 -17.12
CA GLU A 344 -21.98 -12.90 -17.35
C GLU A 344 -22.87 -14.02 -17.92
N SER A 345 -24.15 -14.09 -17.54
CA SER A 345 -25.08 -15.11 -18.07
C SER A 345 -25.69 -14.75 -19.42
N GLN A 346 -25.88 -13.46 -19.70
CA GLN A 346 -26.48 -12.95 -20.93
C GLN A 346 -25.76 -11.68 -21.43
N PRO A 347 -24.45 -11.77 -21.70
CA PRO A 347 -23.66 -10.61 -22.09
C PRO A 347 -24.20 -9.98 -23.37
N LYS A 348 -24.35 -8.66 -23.37
CA LYS A 348 -24.74 -7.92 -24.58
C LYS A 348 -23.51 -7.74 -25.47
N MET A 349 -23.38 -8.56 -26.51
CA MET A 349 -22.34 -8.38 -27.52
C MET A 349 -22.42 -7.01 -28.17
N GLY A 350 -21.27 -6.46 -28.51
CA GLY A 350 -21.15 -5.28 -29.35
C GLY A 350 -19.82 -4.56 -29.15
N ARG A 351 -19.47 -3.71 -30.12
CA ARG A 351 -18.23 -2.92 -30.13
C ARG A 351 -17.95 -2.14 -28.85
N TRP A 352 -18.99 -1.81 -28.08
CA TRP A 352 -18.87 -1.12 -26.80
C TRP A 352 -17.94 -1.87 -25.83
N ARG A 353 -17.84 -3.21 -25.94
CA ARG A 353 -16.95 -4.05 -25.13
C ARG A 353 -15.46 -3.76 -25.38
N GLY A 354 -15.12 -3.32 -26.59
CA GLY A 354 -13.78 -2.86 -26.98
C GLY A 354 -13.67 -1.34 -27.04
N LYS A 355 -14.53 -0.58 -26.33
CA LYS A 355 -14.48 0.90 -26.29
C LYS A 355 -14.12 1.38 -24.89
N ALA A 356 -13.03 2.14 -24.79
CA ALA A 356 -12.57 2.76 -23.54
C ALA A 356 -12.75 4.28 -23.59
N LEU A 357 -13.14 4.88 -22.46
CA LEU A 357 -13.28 6.32 -22.29
C LEU A 357 -12.24 6.83 -21.28
N PHE A 358 -11.45 7.82 -21.70
CA PHE A 358 -10.49 8.53 -20.86
C PHE A 358 -10.97 9.95 -20.61
N ILE A 359 -11.05 10.31 -19.34
CA ILE A 359 -11.58 11.59 -18.88
C ILE A 359 -10.48 12.33 -18.13
N GLY A 360 -10.06 13.45 -18.69
CA GLY A 360 -9.13 14.39 -18.05
C GLY A 360 -9.90 15.52 -17.40
N GLY A 361 -9.72 15.68 -16.08
CA GLY A 361 -10.27 16.79 -15.30
C GLY A 361 -9.77 18.16 -15.77
N ALA A 362 -10.15 19.22 -15.03
CA ALA A 362 -9.70 20.56 -15.37
C ALA A 362 -8.17 20.69 -15.24
N GLY A 363 -7.50 21.08 -16.33
CA GLY A 363 -6.05 21.30 -16.38
C GLY A 363 -5.33 20.39 -17.38
N SER A 364 -4.32 20.94 -18.06
CA SER A 364 -3.59 20.22 -19.11
C SER A 364 -2.87 18.96 -18.61
N GLN A 365 -2.50 18.92 -17.33
CA GLN A 365 -1.80 17.78 -16.73
C GLN A 365 -2.62 16.49 -16.80
N PHE A 366 -3.92 16.52 -16.46
CA PHE A 366 -4.77 15.32 -16.51
C PHE A 366 -5.04 14.85 -17.95
N ARG A 367 -5.15 15.79 -18.89
CA ARG A 367 -5.21 15.50 -20.33
C ARG A 367 -3.93 14.78 -20.79
N ASP A 368 -2.77 15.31 -20.44
CA ASP A 368 -1.49 14.76 -20.87
C ASP A 368 -1.25 13.37 -20.25
N GLN A 369 -1.65 13.17 -18.99
CA GLN A 369 -1.67 11.86 -18.33
C GLN A 369 -2.61 10.88 -19.04
N CYS A 370 -3.83 11.29 -19.42
CA CYS A 370 -4.73 10.44 -20.21
C CYS A 370 -4.10 10.02 -21.54
N GLU A 371 -3.48 10.95 -22.28
CA GLU A 371 -2.82 10.60 -23.54
C GLU A 371 -1.65 9.63 -23.33
N GLY A 372 -0.90 9.77 -22.24
CA GLY A 372 0.14 8.80 -21.85
C GLY A 372 -0.42 7.40 -21.56
N LEU A 373 -1.53 7.29 -20.83
CA LEU A 373 -2.19 6.01 -20.61
C LEU A 373 -2.65 5.37 -21.92
N ILE A 374 -3.22 6.19 -22.81
CA ILE A 374 -3.72 5.74 -24.11
C ILE A 374 -2.58 5.25 -25.00
N SER A 375 -1.47 5.99 -25.08
CA SER A 375 -0.36 5.64 -25.98
C SER A 375 0.41 4.41 -25.53
N ASP A 376 0.56 4.25 -24.21
CA ASP A 376 1.53 3.32 -23.65
C ASP A 376 0.90 1.99 -23.24
N PHE A 377 -0.41 1.97 -22.90
CA PHE A 377 -1.04 0.80 -22.29
C PHE A 377 -2.31 0.31 -23.00
N VAL A 378 -3.03 1.17 -23.74
CA VAL A 378 -4.28 0.74 -24.39
C VAL A 378 -3.98 -0.01 -25.69
N PRO A 379 -4.43 -1.27 -25.86
CA PRO A 379 -4.21 -2.00 -27.09
C PRO A 379 -4.81 -1.26 -28.29
N PRO A 380 -4.12 -1.17 -29.44
CA PRO A 380 -4.57 -0.38 -30.59
C PRO A 380 -5.89 -0.89 -31.21
N GLU A 381 -6.27 -2.14 -30.93
CA GLU A 381 -7.54 -2.75 -31.31
C GLU A 381 -8.74 -2.09 -30.60
N PHE A 382 -8.54 -1.49 -29.41
CA PHE A 382 -9.60 -0.80 -28.67
C PHE A 382 -9.95 0.55 -29.29
N ASP A 383 -11.23 0.89 -29.28
CA ASP A 383 -11.73 2.22 -29.62
C ASP A 383 -11.61 3.16 -28.42
N VAL A 384 -10.79 4.19 -28.57
CA VAL A 384 -10.54 5.16 -27.50
C VAL A 384 -11.38 6.41 -27.72
N THR A 385 -12.18 6.75 -26.71
CA THR A 385 -12.92 8.02 -26.61
C THR A 385 -12.25 8.90 -25.56
N ARG A 386 -12.21 10.21 -25.83
CA ARG A 386 -11.60 11.21 -24.96
C ARG A 386 -12.64 12.23 -24.56
N LEU A 387 -12.62 12.62 -23.30
CA LEU A 387 -13.41 13.73 -22.78
C LEU A 387 -12.53 14.59 -21.85
N TYR A 388 -12.19 15.78 -22.30
CA TYR A 388 -11.32 16.69 -21.57
C TYR A 388 -12.05 17.95 -21.14
N LEU A 389 -11.83 18.34 -19.89
CA LEU A 389 -12.37 19.57 -19.33
C LEU A 389 -11.40 20.74 -19.46
N ASP A 390 -10.19 20.47 -19.95
CA ASP A 390 -9.23 21.48 -20.35
C ASP A 390 -9.74 22.24 -21.60
N LYS A 391 -9.99 23.53 -21.46
CA LYS A 391 -10.44 24.43 -22.52
C LYS A 391 -9.45 24.53 -23.70
N ASP A 392 -8.18 24.21 -23.46
CA ASP A 392 -7.12 24.26 -24.46
C ASP A 392 -6.95 22.91 -25.18
N ALA A 393 -7.74 21.88 -24.80
CA ALA A 393 -7.80 20.62 -25.51
C ALA A 393 -8.37 20.78 -26.94
N PRO A 394 -8.04 19.85 -27.87
CA PRO A 394 -8.69 19.82 -29.18
C PRO A 394 -10.21 19.85 -29.05
N LYS A 395 -10.88 20.70 -29.84
CA LYS A 395 -12.33 20.91 -29.76
C LYS A 395 -13.16 19.62 -29.87
N ALA A 396 -12.63 18.61 -30.55
CA ALA A 396 -13.28 17.31 -30.69
C ALA A 396 -13.34 16.50 -29.38
N TYR A 397 -12.47 16.83 -28.42
CA TYR A 397 -12.36 16.12 -27.14
C TYR A 397 -12.85 16.98 -25.95
N PHE A 398 -13.06 18.28 -26.15
CA PHE A 398 -13.60 19.15 -25.12
C PHE A 398 -15.11 18.92 -24.92
N GLY A 399 -15.55 18.67 -23.69
CA GLY A 399 -16.97 18.44 -23.38
C GLY A 399 -17.30 18.51 -21.89
N GLY A 400 -18.58 18.28 -21.56
CA GLY A 400 -19.11 18.35 -20.20
C GLY A 400 -20.04 17.19 -19.85
N THR A 401 -20.92 17.42 -18.85
CA THR A 401 -21.80 16.38 -18.29
C THR A 401 -22.70 15.70 -19.32
N GLN A 402 -23.24 16.44 -20.28
CA GLN A 402 -24.12 15.85 -21.30
C GLN A 402 -23.33 14.95 -22.26
N ASP A 403 -22.16 15.40 -22.72
CA ASP A 403 -21.28 14.59 -23.58
C ASP A 403 -20.83 13.30 -22.87
N LEU A 404 -20.57 13.38 -21.56
CA LEU A 404 -20.28 12.21 -20.73
C LEU A 404 -21.45 11.23 -20.67
N ILE A 405 -22.65 11.72 -20.37
CA ILE A 405 -23.87 10.89 -20.31
C ILE A 405 -24.12 10.23 -21.66
N ASP A 406 -24.05 10.99 -22.76
CA ASP A 406 -24.27 10.47 -24.10
C ASP A 406 -23.23 9.39 -24.45
N THR A 407 -21.96 9.61 -24.09
CA THR A 407 -20.88 8.63 -24.30
C THR A 407 -21.10 7.33 -23.50
N ILE A 408 -21.52 7.44 -22.23
CA ILE A 408 -21.85 6.27 -21.40
C ILE A 408 -23.06 5.53 -21.98
N ASP A 409 -24.08 6.26 -22.45
CA ASP A 409 -25.32 5.71 -23.02
C ASP A 409 -25.10 5.04 -24.39
N GLU A 410 -24.11 5.48 -25.17
CA GLU A 410 -23.63 4.76 -26.36
C GLU A 410 -23.01 3.41 -25.99
N GLY A 411 -22.36 3.34 -24.82
CA GLY A 411 -21.74 2.17 -24.24
C GLY A 411 -20.22 2.19 -24.37
N VAL A 412 -19.56 1.95 -23.23
CA VAL A 412 -18.10 1.78 -23.06
C VAL A 412 -17.87 0.68 -22.03
N SER A 413 -16.77 -0.06 -22.14
CA SER A 413 -16.42 -1.13 -21.19
C SER A 413 -15.50 -0.66 -20.07
N LEU A 414 -14.69 0.36 -20.33
CA LEU A 414 -13.76 0.93 -19.37
C LEU A 414 -13.89 2.45 -19.35
N ILE A 415 -13.97 3.03 -18.15
CA ILE A 415 -13.89 4.48 -17.94
C ILE A 415 -12.72 4.75 -17.00
N THR A 416 -11.80 5.60 -17.43
CA THR A 416 -10.71 6.10 -16.57
C THR A 416 -10.90 7.60 -16.36
N PHE A 417 -11.07 8.02 -15.11
CA PHE A 417 -11.12 9.43 -14.72
C PHE A 417 -9.85 9.80 -13.96
N LEU A 418 -9.14 10.82 -14.44
CA LEU A 418 -8.00 11.46 -13.77
C LEU A 418 -8.36 12.92 -13.51
N GLY A 419 -8.42 13.35 -12.26
CA GLY A 419 -8.77 14.73 -11.96
C GLY A 419 -9.04 15.03 -10.49
N HIS A 420 -9.42 16.27 -10.22
CA HIS A 420 -10.02 16.65 -8.93
C HIS A 420 -11.43 16.07 -8.80
N GLY A 421 -11.86 15.90 -7.55
CA GLY A 421 -13.12 15.29 -7.20
C GLY A 421 -13.35 15.36 -5.71
N GLY A 422 -14.53 14.93 -5.31
CA GLY A 422 -14.89 14.71 -3.92
C GLY A 422 -15.92 13.60 -3.85
N GLY A 423 -16.28 13.15 -2.64
CA GLY A 423 -17.03 11.90 -2.45
C GLY A 423 -18.26 11.74 -3.35
N ALA A 424 -18.94 12.84 -3.69
CA ALA A 424 -20.15 12.85 -4.52
C ALA A 424 -20.00 13.45 -5.93
N ILE A 425 -18.77 13.75 -6.40
CA ILE A 425 -18.57 14.52 -7.63
C ILE A 425 -17.25 14.25 -8.35
N TRP A 426 -17.30 14.15 -9.67
CA TRP A 426 -16.12 14.28 -10.52
C TRP A 426 -15.93 15.72 -11.00
N SER A 427 -14.70 16.22 -10.88
CA SER A 427 -14.23 17.54 -11.32
C SER A 427 -14.88 18.73 -10.61
N ASP A 428 -14.09 19.78 -10.40
CA ASP A 428 -14.58 21.09 -9.92
C ASP A 428 -15.61 21.71 -10.89
N ALA A 429 -15.57 21.31 -12.16
CA ALA A 429 -16.57 21.70 -13.17
C ALA A 429 -17.89 20.90 -13.04
N SER A 430 -18.03 20.05 -12.02
CA SER A 430 -19.24 19.29 -11.75
C SER A 430 -19.65 18.32 -12.85
N LEU A 431 -18.68 17.56 -13.36
CA LEU A 431 -18.84 16.70 -14.52
C LEU A 431 -19.87 15.59 -14.30
N MET A 432 -19.84 14.94 -13.13
CA MET A 432 -20.75 13.84 -12.77
C MET A 432 -21.08 13.95 -11.28
N ARG A 433 -22.38 13.90 -10.93
CA ARG A 433 -22.91 13.91 -9.57
C ARG A 433 -23.93 12.78 -9.37
N PHE A 434 -24.39 12.55 -8.15
CA PHE A 434 -25.43 11.54 -7.87
C PHE A 434 -26.68 11.67 -8.75
N GLY A 435 -27.16 12.90 -8.93
CA GLY A 435 -28.34 13.15 -9.78
C GLY A 435 -28.11 12.84 -11.27
N ASP A 436 -26.86 12.86 -11.72
CA ASP A 436 -26.49 12.60 -13.11
C ASP A 436 -26.40 11.10 -13.42
N VAL A 437 -26.00 10.27 -12.46
CA VAL A 437 -26.03 8.80 -12.60
C VAL A 437 -27.45 8.31 -12.91
N LYS A 438 -28.47 8.95 -12.33
CA LYS A 438 -29.89 8.62 -12.58
C LYS A 438 -30.32 8.91 -14.02
N ARG A 439 -29.59 9.75 -14.75
CA ARG A 439 -29.87 10.13 -16.15
C ARG A 439 -29.29 9.14 -17.17
N LEU A 440 -28.51 8.14 -16.74
CA LEU A 440 -27.89 7.15 -17.61
C LEU A 440 -28.89 6.13 -18.16
N HIS A 441 -28.76 5.76 -19.43
CA HIS A 441 -29.52 4.73 -20.17
C HIS A 441 -28.61 3.64 -20.74
N ASN A 442 -27.50 3.36 -20.08
CA ASN A 442 -26.51 2.37 -20.49
C ASN A 442 -26.83 0.91 -20.06
N ALA A 443 -28.11 0.56 -19.98
CA ALA A 443 -28.54 -0.79 -19.61
C ALA A 443 -27.82 -1.87 -20.45
N LYS A 444 -27.30 -2.89 -19.75
CA LYS A 444 -26.51 -4.01 -20.31
C LYS A 444 -25.16 -3.61 -20.95
N ARG A 445 -24.74 -2.35 -20.85
CA ARG A 445 -23.47 -1.81 -21.34
C ARG A 445 -22.76 -1.10 -20.20
N LEU A 446 -22.43 -1.90 -19.19
CA LEU A 446 -21.98 -1.42 -17.89
C LEU A 446 -20.45 -1.38 -17.89
N PRO A 447 -19.84 -0.19 -17.76
CA PRO A 447 -18.39 -0.08 -17.68
C PRO A 447 -17.87 -0.54 -16.32
N PHE A 448 -16.62 -1.00 -16.31
CA PHE A 448 -15.76 -0.90 -15.14
C PHE A 448 -15.18 0.52 -15.07
N ILE A 449 -15.25 1.15 -13.89
CA ILE A 449 -14.82 2.53 -13.69
C ILE A 449 -13.58 2.57 -12.80
N LEU A 450 -12.56 3.27 -13.27
CA LEU A 450 -11.36 3.62 -12.52
C LEU A 450 -11.38 5.11 -12.22
N SER A 451 -11.56 5.44 -10.94
CA SER A 451 -11.75 6.81 -10.46
C SER A 451 -10.53 7.26 -9.68
N PHE A 452 -9.56 7.84 -10.38
CA PHE A 452 -8.32 8.37 -9.83
C PHE A 452 -8.54 9.80 -9.32
N THR A 453 -9.20 9.89 -8.17
CA THR A 453 -9.55 11.15 -7.50
C THR A 453 -9.94 10.93 -6.04
N CYS A 454 -10.11 12.01 -5.27
CA CYS A 454 -10.40 11.95 -3.84
C CYS A 454 -11.82 11.40 -3.54
N PHE A 455 -11.93 10.56 -2.51
CA PHE A 455 -13.18 10.14 -1.80
C PHE A 455 -14.28 9.45 -2.62
N THR A 456 -14.14 9.27 -3.93
CA THR A 456 -15.22 8.67 -4.75
C THR A 456 -15.53 7.21 -4.45
N GLY A 457 -14.68 6.54 -3.65
CA GLY A 457 -14.91 5.23 -3.05
C GLY A 457 -14.93 5.25 -1.52
N ALA A 458 -15.23 6.39 -0.88
CA ALA A 458 -15.38 6.50 0.58
C ALA A 458 -16.74 5.92 1.04
N PHE A 459 -16.84 4.59 0.98
CA PHE A 459 -18.04 3.83 1.34
C PHE A 459 -18.34 3.80 2.84
N ASP A 460 -17.50 4.41 3.67
CA ASP A 460 -17.66 4.50 5.12
C ASP A 460 -18.40 5.78 5.58
N GLU A 461 -18.68 6.70 4.64
CA GLU A 461 -19.38 7.95 4.92
C GLU A 461 -20.90 7.78 4.82
N ALA A 462 -21.64 8.26 5.83
CA ALA A 462 -23.11 8.19 5.87
C ALA A 462 -23.84 8.90 4.70
N ARG A 463 -23.14 9.74 3.93
CA ARG A 463 -23.69 10.39 2.73
C ARG A 463 -23.73 9.46 1.52
N GLY A 464 -22.93 8.39 1.54
CA GLY A 464 -22.58 7.59 0.37
C GLY A 464 -21.59 8.30 -0.55
N SER A 465 -20.99 7.51 -1.43
CA SER A 465 -19.97 7.88 -2.41
C SER A 465 -20.49 7.77 -3.84
N LEU A 466 -19.76 8.37 -4.79
CA LEU A 466 -20.13 8.32 -6.20
C LEU A 466 -20.07 6.88 -6.73
N GLY A 467 -19.11 6.08 -6.26
CA GLY A 467 -19.01 4.66 -6.59
C GLY A 467 -20.24 3.87 -6.14
N GLU A 468 -20.75 4.12 -4.92
CA GLU A 468 -21.99 3.51 -4.44
C GLU A 468 -23.19 3.85 -5.33
N GLU A 469 -23.36 5.12 -5.72
CA GLU A 469 -24.48 5.51 -6.58
C GLU A 469 -24.37 4.84 -7.97
N PHE A 470 -23.17 4.76 -8.56
CA PHE A 470 -22.96 4.04 -9.84
C PHE A 470 -23.28 2.54 -9.73
N LEU A 471 -22.95 1.93 -8.59
CA LEU A 471 -23.17 0.51 -8.35
C LEU A 471 -24.64 0.21 -8.06
N ALA A 472 -25.29 0.96 -7.17
CA ALA A 472 -26.70 0.74 -6.78
C ALA A 472 -27.72 1.15 -7.86
N ALA A 473 -27.34 1.96 -8.85
CA ALA A 473 -28.27 2.43 -9.88
C ALA A 473 -28.86 1.29 -10.72
N ALA A 474 -30.17 1.09 -10.61
CA ALA A 474 -30.86 0.00 -11.27
C ALA A 474 -30.85 0.11 -12.81
N ASN A 475 -30.46 -0.99 -13.47
CA ASN A 475 -30.35 -1.13 -14.93
C ASN A 475 -29.46 -0.08 -15.60
N ARG A 476 -28.52 0.53 -14.88
CA ARG A 476 -27.60 1.57 -15.39
C ARG A 476 -26.35 1.65 -14.52
N GLY A 477 -25.49 2.63 -14.78
CA GLY A 477 -24.31 2.89 -13.97
C GLY A 477 -23.17 1.94 -14.34
N ALA A 478 -22.50 1.35 -13.35
CA ALA A 478 -21.28 0.56 -13.54
C ALA A 478 -21.46 -0.93 -13.18
N ILE A 479 -20.57 -1.78 -13.69
CA ILE A 479 -20.44 -3.19 -13.25
C ILE A 479 -19.52 -3.32 -12.03
N GLY A 480 -18.59 -2.39 -11.88
CA GLY A 480 -17.69 -2.25 -10.74
C GLY A 480 -17.05 -0.86 -10.75
N PHE A 481 -16.56 -0.44 -9.60
CA PHE A 481 -15.96 0.87 -9.40
C PHE A 481 -14.74 0.75 -8.50
N LEU A 482 -13.57 1.15 -9.00
CA LEU A 482 -12.37 1.31 -8.18
C LEU A 482 -12.20 2.79 -7.85
N GLY A 483 -12.23 3.12 -6.57
CA GLY A 483 -12.12 4.50 -6.09
C GLY A 483 -11.39 4.61 -4.77
N SER A 484 -10.86 5.81 -4.50
CA SER A 484 -10.18 6.13 -3.25
C SER A 484 -11.19 6.48 -2.15
N SER A 485 -10.97 5.95 -0.94
CA SER A 485 -11.64 6.37 0.30
C SER A 485 -11.04 7.63 0.93
N GLY A 486 -9.91 8.11 0.42
CA GLY A 486 -9.15 9.22 1.00
C GLY A 486 -8.69 10.26 -0.03
N LEU A 487 -7.60 10.96 0.28
CA LEU A 487 -7.00 11.96 -0.59
C LEU A 487 -6.31 11.32 -1.81
N GLY A 488 -6.64 11.80 -3.00
CA GLY A 488 -5.92 11.47 -4.24
C GLY A 488 -4.68 12.35 -4.44
N TRP A 489 -3.66 11.81 -5.10
CA TRP A 489 -2.40 12.47 -5.36
C TRP A 489 -2.09 12.45 -6.86
N VAL A 490 -1.99 13.63 -7.48
CA VAL A 490 -1.90 13.79 -8.94
C VAL A 490 -0.91 12.86 -9.64
N TRP A 491 0.26 12.60 -9.04
CA TRP A 491 1.27 11.72 -9.62
C TRP A 491 1.16 10.25 -9.17
N ASN A 492 0.89 9.99 -7.89
CA ASN A 492 0.79 8.61 -7.40
C ASN A 492 -0.47 7.92 -7.96
N ASP A 493 -1.57 8.66 -8.09
CA ASP A 493 -2.79 8.19 -8.75
C ASP A 493 -2.51 7.83 -10.22
N TYR A 494 -1.71 8.65 -10.92
CA TYR A 494 -1.32 8.38 -12.31
C TYR A 494 -0.40 7.16 -12.43
N TRP A 495 0.59 7.01 -11.54
CA TRP A 495 1.46 5.83 -11.52
C TRP A 495 0.70 4.54 -11.19
N PHE A 496 -0.25 4.62 -10.28
CA PHE A 496 -1.14 3.51 -10.00
C PHE A 496 -2.06 3.20 -11.19
N ALA A 497 -2.54 4.23 -11.89
CA ALA A 497 -3.30 4.07 -13.14
C ALA A 497 -2.47 3.37 -14.22
N GLN A 498 -1.18 3.69 -14.38
CA GLN A 498 -0.28 2.99 -15.31
C GLN A 498 -0.17 1.49 -14.96
N SER A 499 0.03 1.19 -13.67
CA SER A 499 0.16 -0.19 -13.17
C SER A 499 -1.14 -0.99 -13.36
N LEU A 500 -2.29 -0.36 -13.12
CA LEU A 500 -3.61 -0.94 -13.36
C LEU A 500 -3.91 -1.13 -14.85
N MET A 501 -3.62 -0.14 -15.70
CA MET A 501 -3.80 -0.27 -17.15
C MET A 501 -2.96 -1.42 -17.69
N PHE A 502 -1.71 -1.52 -17.26
CA PHE A 502 -0.84 -2.63 -17.62
C PHE A 502 -1.46 -3.98 -17.24
N ALA A 503 -1.95 -4.11 -16.01
CA ALA A 503 -2.56 -5.35 -15.51
C ALA A 503 -3.87 -5.72 -16.21
N LEU A 504 -4.75 -4.73 -16.48
CA LEU A 504 -6.09 -4.95 -17.07
C LEU A 504 -6.06 -5.52 -18.49
N PHE A 505 -4.99 -5.27 -19.25
CA PHE A 505 -4.84 -5.75 -20.61
C PHE A 505 -3.93 -6.99 -20.73
N GLN A 506 -3.50 -7.59 -19.60
CA GLN A 506 -2.83 -8.90 -19.62
C GLN A 506 -3.84 -10.04 -19.78
N GLU A 507 -3.50 -11.06 -20.56
CA GLU A 507 -4.38 -12.19 -20.83
C GLU A 507 -4.69 -13.02 -19.57
N GLU A 508 -3.77 -13.06 -18.59
CA GLU A 508 -3.92 -13.82 -17.35
C GLU A 508 -4.90 -13.17 -16.35
N ASN A 509 -5.26 -11.89 -16.55
CA ASN A 509 -6.08 -11.13 -15.63
C ASN A 509 -7.53 -11.02 -16.12
N GLU A 510 -8.31 -12.10 -15.98
CA GLU A 510 -9.66 -12.16 -16.53
C GLU A 510 -10.74 -11.44 -15.68
N THR A 511 -10.48 -11.24 -14.37
CA THR A 511 -11.46 -10.70 -13.41
C THR A 511 -11.09 -9.33 -12.88
N LEU A 512 -12.07 -8.59 -12.35
CA LEU A 512 -11.83 -7.30 -11.69
C LEU A 512 -10.85 -7.45 -10.53
N GLY A 513 -11.04 -8.46 -9.69
CA GLY A 513 -10.18 -8.72 -8.53
C GLY A 513 -8.74 -9.02 -8.93
N SER A 514 -8.52 -9.98 -9.85
CA SER A 514 -7.18 -10.37 -10.29
C SER A 514 -6.41 -9.21 -10.93
N SER A 515 -7.11 -8.40 -11.74
CA SER A 515 -6.51 -7.22 -12.38
C SER A 515 -6.08 -6.16 -11.36
N ILE A 516 -6.91 -5.92 -10.33
CA ILE A 516 -6.59 -4.94 -9.29
C ILE A 516 -5.44 -5.43 -8.42
N ALA A 517 -5.44 -6.71 -8.02
CA ALA A 517 -4.36 -7.30 -7.25
C ALA A 517 -3.02 -7.22 -8.02
N ALA A 518 -3.00 -7.64 -9.29
CA ALA A 518 -1.82 -7.54 -10.14
C ALA A 518 -1.35 -6.08 -10.31
N GLY A 519 -2.27 -5.14 -10.51
CA GLY A 519 -1.95 -3.71 -10.60
C GLY A 519 -1.37 -3.13 -9.30
N LYS A 520 -1.85 -3.58 -8.13
CA LYS A 520 -1.27 -3.19 -6.83
C LYS A 520 0.13 -3.77 -6.62
N ILE A 521 0.33 -5.04 -7.00
CA ILE A 521 1.65 -5.70 -6.94
C ILE A 521 2.66 -4.98 -7.83
N ASP A 522 2.31 -4.72 -9.09
CA ASP A 522 3.15 -4.00 -10.05
C ASP A 522 3.48 -2.59 -9.55
N PHE A 523 2.50 -1.88 -8.97
CA PHE A 523 2.70 -0.56 -8.39
C PHE A 523 3.67 -0.58 -7.20
N LEU A 524 3.49 -1.50 -6.25
CA LEU A 524 4.36 -1.63 -5.07
C LEU A 524 5.79 -2.08 -5.44
N SER A 525 5.97 -2.83 -6.53
CA SER A 525 7.32 -3.17 -7.01
C SER A 525 8.09 -1.98 -7.59
N LYS A 526 7.39 -0.90 -7.97
CA LYS A 526 7.96 0.28 -8.63
C LYS A 526 7.97 1.51 -7.72
N HIS A 527 7.11 1.54 -6.71
CA HIS A 527 6.86 2.70 -5.88
C HIS A 527 6.84 2.33 -4.39
N SER A 528 7.59 3.07 -3.59
CA SER A 528 7.73 2.88 -2.15
C SER A 528 7.41 4.16 -1.37
N GLY A 529 7.24 4.04 -0.05
CA GLY A 529 7.06 5.16 0.86
C GLY A 529 5.61 5.42 1.22
N VAL A 530 5.40 6.34 2.17
CA VAL A 530 4.10 6.53 2.85
C VAL A 530 2.96 6.73 1.86
N THR A 531 3.13 7.58 0.85
CA THR A 531 2.05 7.84 -0.12
C THR A 531 1.76 6.64 -1.03
N ALA A 532 2.75 5.83 -1.39
CA ALA A 532 2.50 4.60 -2.15
C ALA A 532 1.69 3.60 -1.31
N HIS A 533 2.00 3.48 -0.01
CA HIS A 533 1.27 2.63 0.92
C HIS A 533 -0.18 3.14 1.08
N ASP A 534 -0.36 4.46 1.22
CA ASP A 534 -1.68 5.07 1.31
C ASP A 534 -2.53 4.74 0.08
N ILE A 535 -1.97 4.83 -1.14
CA ILE A 535 -2.70 4.55 -2.38
C ILE A 535 -3.26 3.12 -2.40
N VAL A 536 -2.44 2.11 -2.08
CA VAL A 536 -2.92 0.72 -2.12
C VAL A 536 -3.97 0.43 -1.05
N HIS A 537 -3.92 1.11 0.09
CA HIS A 537 -4.98 1.00 1.10
C HIS A 537 -6.25 1.74 0.70
N MET A 538 -6.16 2.97 0.18
CA MET A 538 -7.34 3.80 -0.08
C MET A 538 -8.15 3.31 -1.28
N PHE A 539 -7.52 2.72 -2.30
CA PHE A 539 -8.23 2.25 -3.49
C PHE A 539 -8.84 0.85 -3.26
N SER A 540 -10.16 0.81 -3.15
CA SER A 540 -10.95 -0.41 -2.93
C SER A 540 -11.89 -0.69 -4.10
N LEU A 541 -12.14 -1.97 -4.37
CA LEU A 541 -13.12 -2.41 -5.36
C LEU A 541 -14.54 -2.39 -4.76
N LEU A 542 -15.38 -1.50 -5.27
CA LEU A 542 -16.82 -1.58 -5.10
C LEU A 542 -17.40 -2.43 -6.23
N GLY A 543 -17.72 -3.67 -5.94
CA GLY A 543 -18.12 -4.68 -6.91
C GLY A 543 -17.71 -6.09 -6.50
N ASP A 544 -18.13 -7.07 -7.28
CA ASP A 544 -17.76 -8.47 -7.07
C ASP A 544 -16.39 -8.77 -7.73
N PRO A 545 -15.37 -9.21 -6.95
CA PRO A 545 -14.01 -9.43 -7.45
C PRO A 545 -13.92 -10.56 -8.49
N ALA A 546 -14.87 -11.51 -8.52
CA ALA A 546 -14.90 -12.58 -9.53
C ALA A 546 -15.54 -12.13 -10.85
N THR A 547 -16.06 -10.91 -10.93
CA THR A 547 -16.68 -10.41 -12.16
C THR A 547 -15.64 -10.32 -13.27
N ARG A 548 -15.96 -10.88 -14.45
CA ARG A 548 -15.09 -10.81 -15.61
C ARG A 548 -15.08 -9.39 -16.21
N LEU A 549 -13.93 -8.92 -16.68
CA LEU A 549 -13.81 -7.61 -17.36
C LEU A 549 -14.69 -7.52 -18.61
N GLY A 550 -14.92 -8.64 -19.28
CA GLY A 550 -15.78 -8.71 -20.45
C GLY A 550 -15.20 -7.98 -21.66
N PHE A 551 -13.88 -7.82 -21.77
CA PHE A 551 -13.25 -7.37 -23.00
C PHE A 551 -13.39 -8.43 -24.12
N PRO A 552 -13.50 -8.01 -25.40
CA PRO A 552 -13.45 -8.95 -26.52
C PRO A 552 -12.04 -9.50 -26.69
N SER A 553 -11.90 -10.73 -27.18
CA SER A 553 -10.57 -11.35 -27.37
C SER A 553 -9.80 -10.66 -28.52
N GLY A 554 -8.49 -10.46 -28.33
CA GLY A 554 -7.56 -9.92 -29.35
C GLY A 554 -7.12 -10.92 -30.43
N ASP A 555 -7.85 -12.01 -30.66
CA ASP A 555 -7.40 -13.14 -31.49
C ASP A 555 -7.61 -12.97 -33.01
N ILE A 556 -8.08 -11.81 -33.50
CA ILE A 556 -8.22 -11.60 -34.95
C ILE A 556 -6.87 -11.22 -35.55
N LYS A 557 -6.30 -12.11 -36.39
CA LYS A 557 -5.20 -11.73 -37.28
C LYS A 557 -5.78 -11.00 -38.48
N VAL A 558 -5.50 -9.71 -38.60
CA VAL A 558 -5.92 -8.88 -39.74
C VAL A 558 -4.76 -8.74 -40.73
N ALA A 559 -4.97 -9.22 -41.95
CA ALA A 559 -4.03 -9.11 -43.06
C ALA A 559 -4.58 -8.14 -44.11
N LEU A 560 -3.68 -7.32 -44.65
CA LEU A 560 -3.97 -6.39 -45.73
C LEU A 560 -3.21 -6.84 -47.00
N ASP A 561 -3.80 -6.65 -48.18
CA ASP A 561 -3.18 -7.00 -49.46
C ASP A 561 -1.95 -6.14 -49.81
N SER A 562 -1.86 -4.96 -49.22
CA SER A 562 -0.69 -4.09 -49.19
C SER A 562 -0.63 -3.42 -47.82
N LYS A 563 0.48 -2.75 -47.48
CA LYS A 563 0.57 -1.90 -46.29
C LYS A 563 0.68 -0.41 -46.62
N ALA A 564 0.87 -0.07 -47.90
CA ALA A 564 0.89 1.29 -48.41
C ALA A 564 -0.09 1.42 -49.58
N TYR A 565 -0.92 2.46 -49.54
CA TYR A 565 -2.04 2.68 -50.45
C TYR A 565 -2.04 4.11 -50.98
N SER A 566 -2.47 4.27 -52.24
CA SER A 566 -2.81 5.58 -52.79
C SER A 566 -4.29 5.86 -52.53
N LYS A 567 -4.64 7.14 -52.45
CA LYS A 567 -6.04 7.57 -52.56
C LYS A 567 -6.71 6.98 -53.81
N GLY A 568 -7.98 6.61 -53.69
CA GLY A 568 -8.74 5.92 -54.74
C GLY A 568 -8.46 4.42 -54.86
N SER A 569 -7.50 3.86 -54.11
CA SER A 569 -7.21 2.42 -54.12
C SER A 569 -8.13 1.64 -53.17
N PRO A 570 -8.54 0.40 -53.51
CA PRO A 570 -9.20 -0.49 -52.56
C PRO A 570 -8.18 -1.10 -51.59
N VAL A 571 -8.51 -1.10 -50.30
CA VAL A 571 -7.85 -1.86 -49.25
C VAL A 571 -8.58 -3.18 -49.10
N ARG A 572 -7.95 -4.29 -49.46
CA ARG A 572 -8.51 -5.62 -49.22
C ARG A 572 -8.05 -6.11 -47.87
N VAL A 573 -9.02 -6.47 -47.04
CA VAL A 573 -8.82 -6.92 -45.67
C VAL A 573 -9.22 -8.38 -45.61
N GLU A 574 -8.32 -9.23 -45.16
CA GLU A 574 -8.59 -10.61 -44.79
C GLU A 574 -8.40 -10.75 -43.29
N GLY A 575 -9.30 -11.45 -42.62
CA GLY A 575 -9.11 -11.75 -41.21
C GLY A 575 -9.35 -13.22 -40.90
N ALA A 576 -8.56 -13.71 -39.95
CA ALA A 576 -8.62 -15.08 -39.47
C ALA A 576 -8.58 -15.11 -37.94
N LEU A 577 -9.54 -15.82 -37.35
CA LEU A 577 -9.55 -16.19 -35.93
C LEU A 577 -8.65 -17.39 -35.68
N ARG A 578 -8.14 -17.53 -34.45
CA ARG A 578 -7.44 -18.75 -34.01
C ARG A 578 -8.37 -19.96 -33.86
N VAL A 579 -9.66 -19.69 -33.62
CA VAL A 579 -10.69 -20.70 -33.41
C VAL A 579 -11.75 -20.64 -34.51
N PRO A 580 -12.24 -21.80 -35.00
CA PRO A 580 -13.39 -21.84 -35.90
C PRO A 580 -14.62 -21.17 -35.27
N ALA A 581 -15.19 -20.19 -35.95
CA ALA A 581 -16.45 -19.56 -35.55
C ALA A 581 -17.21 -19.00 -36.76
N SER A 582 -18.54 -18.97 -36.67
CA SER A 582 -19.41 -18.34 -37.65
C SER A 582 -20.14 -17.14 -37.04
N GLY A 583 -20.39 -16.11 -37.83
CA GLY A 583 -21.11 -14.93 -37.36
C GLY A 583 -20.92 -13.72 -38.28
N THR A 584 -20.63 -12.55 -37.68
CA THR A 584 -20.46 -11.29 -38.42
C THR A 584 -19.18 -10.59 -38.00
N ALA A 585 -18.46 -10.01 -38.97
CA ALA A 585 -17.34 -9.11 -38.73
C ALA A 585 -17.64 -7.73 -39.32
N GLU A 586 -17.50 -6.69 -38.50
CA GLU A 586 -17.51 -5.31 -38.95
C GLU A 586 -16.06 -4.85 -39.16
N VAL A 587 -15.74 -4.43 -40.39
CA VAL A 587 -14.43 -3.89 -40.76
C VAL A 587 -14.57 -2.38 -40.96
N ARG A 588 -13.79 -1.60 -40.21
CA ARG A 588 -13.73 -0.14 -40.31
C ARG A 588 -12.32 0.30 -40.65
N ALA A 589 -12.18 1.32 -41.50
CA ALA A 589 -10.89 1.90 -41.85
C ALA A 589 -10.87 3.41 -41.55
N PHE A 590 -9.76 3.85 -40.99
CA PHE A 590 -9.52 5.20 -40.50
C PHE A 590 -8.22 5.74 -41.09
N ASP A 591 -8.21 7.02 -41.43
CA ASP A 591 -7.00 7.69 -41.90
C ASP A 591 -6.10 8.14 -40.75
N ALA A 592 -5.04 8.90 -41.08
CA ALA A 592 -4.04 9.35 -40.13
C ALA A 592 -4.53 10.36 -39.09
N GLU A 593 -5.66 11.02 -39.34
CA GLU A 593 -6.31 11.92 -38.38
C GLU A 593 -7.40 11.20 -37.57
N GLY A 594 -7.57 9.88 -37.80
CA GLY A 594 -8.61 9.07 -37.17
C GLY A 594 -9.99 9.23 -37.81
N ALA A 595 -10.10 9.89 -38.97
CA ALA A 595 -11.38 10.00 -39.66
C ALA A 595 -11.73 8.66 -40.34
N SER A 596 -12.91 8.13 -40.02
CA SER A 596 -13.42 6.91 -40.65
C SER A 596 -13.73 7.18 -42.12
N PHE A 597 -13.14 6.38 -43.02
CA PHE A 597 -13.38 6.50 -44.46
C PHE A 597 -14.05 5.26 -45.09
N GLY A 598 -14.17 4.17 -44.33
CA GLY A 598 -14.82 2.96 -44.80
C GLY A 598 -15.39 2.13 -43.66
N ARG A 599 -16.56 1.54 -43.89
CA ARG A 599 -17.17 0.54 -43.02
C ARG A 599 -17.84 -0.52 -43.88
N GLN A 600 -17.61 -1.79 -43.57
CA GLN A 600 -18.27 -2.91 -44.23
C GLN A 600 -18.56 -4.01 -43.21
N ASP A 601 -19.81 -4.45 -43.16
CA ASP A 601 -20.21 -5.64 -42.42
C ASP A 601 -20.11 -6.86 -43.36
N VAL A 602 -19.41 -7.90 -42.92
CA VAL A 602 -19.18 -9.13 -43.68
C VAL A 602 -19.50 -10.36 -42.83
N SER A 603 -19.81 -11.48 -43.49
CA SER A 603 -20.01 -12.75 -42.81
C SER A 603 -18.68 -13.33 -42.35
N LEU A 604 -18.63 -13.78 -41.10
CA LEU A 604 -17.55 -14.61 -40.57
C LEU A 604 -17.95 -16.07 -40.77
N THR A 605 -17.12 -16.85 -41.45
CA THR A 605 -17.37 -18.29 -41.70
C THR A 605 -16.10 -19.07 -41.42
N ASP A 606 -16.20 -20.08 -40.55
CA ASP A 606 -15.05 -20.93 -40.16
C ASP A 606 -13.84 -20.10 -39.67
N GLY A 607 -14.12 -19.03 -38.94
CA GLY A 607 -13.12 -18.10 -38.41
C GLY A 607 -12.54 -17.14 -39.45
N GLN A 608 -13.02 -17.13 -40.70
CA GLN A 608 -12.47 -16.30 -41.77
C GLN A 608 -13.47 -15.26 -42.29
N PHE A 609 -12.97 -14.09 -42.70
CA PHE A 609 -13.74 -13.08 -43.41
C PHE A 609 -12.87 -12.30 -44.41
N SER A 610 -13.51 -11.65 -45.38
CA SER A 610 -12.86 -10.76 -46.34
C SER A 610 -13.72 -9.52 -46.60
N ALA A 611 -13.08 -8.34 -46.65
CA ALA A 611 -13.70 -7.06 -46.93
C ALA A 611 -12.86 -6.23 -47.91
N SER A 612 -13.48 -5.22 -48.54
CA SER A 612 -12.81 -4.32 -49.47
C SER A 612 -13.32 -2.89 -49.28
N LEU A 613 -12.46 -2.01 -48.78
CA LEU A 613 -12.81 -0.62 -48.45
C LEU A 613 -12.07 0.34 -49.39
N LEU A 614 -12.77 1.34 -49.95
CA LEU A 614 -12.16 2.33 -50.84
C LEU A 614 -11.57 3.49 -50.03
N ILE A 615 -10.32 3.87 -50.32
CA ILE A 615 -9.73 5.09 -49.75
C ILE A 615 -10.25 6.31 -50.54
N PRO A 616 -11.01 7.24 -49.93
CA PRO A 616 -11.49 8.42 -50.64
C PRO A 616 -10.37 9.43 -50.86
N GLU A 617 -10.54 10.29 -51.86
CA GLU A 617 -9.63 11.41 -52.15
C GLU A 617 -9.45 12.37 -50.95
N SER A 618 -10.47 12.45 -50.09
CA SER A 618 -10.46 13.28 -48.89
C SER A 618 -9.67 12.70 -47.73
N ALA A 619 -9.21 11.45 -47.78
CA ALA A 619 -8.48 10.82 -46.69
C ALA A 619 -7.18 11.59 -46.39
N SER A 620 -6.87 11.77 -45.10
CA SER A 620 -5.61 12.41 -44.70
C SER A 620 -4.41 11.50 -45.00
N ARG A 621 -3.36 12.11 -45.54
CA ARG A 621 -2.08 11.44 -45.81
C ARG A 621 -1.41 11.07 -44.48
N GLY A 622 -0.90 9.85 -44.35
CA GLY A 622 -0.23 9.39 -43.14
C GLY A 622 -0.50 7.92 -42.81
N ILE A 623 -0.24 7.54 -41.56
CA ILE A 623 -0.50 6.19 -41.05
C ILE A 623 -1.92 6.12 -40.50
N GLY A 624 -2.80 5.41 -41.20
CA GLY A 624 -4.13 5.04 -40.74
C GLY A 624 -4.18 3.62 -40.18
N GLN A 625 -5.39 3.11 -40.00
CA GLN A 625 -5.63 1.80 -39.41
C GLN A 625 -6.94 1.18 -39.89
N VAL A 626 -6.96 -0.15 -39.98
CA VAL A 626 -8.17 -0.96 -40.10
C VAL A 626 -8.43 -1.57 -38.74
N LYS A 627 -9.65 -1.41 -38.23
CA LYS A 627 -10.12 -2.11 -37.02
C LYS A 627 -11.25 -3.06 -37.36
N VAL A 628 -11.25 -4.19 -36.70
CA VAL A 628 -12.25 -5.24 -36.89
C VAL A 628 -12.88 -5.55 -35.55
N TYR A 629 -14.20 -5.67 -35.54
CA TYR A 629 -14.95 -6.29 -34.46
C TYR A 629 -15.74 -7.46 -35.04
N ALA A 630 -15.53 -8.66 -34.52
CA ALA A 630 -16.25 -9.86 -34.92
C ALA A 630 -17.06 -10.41 -33.75
N GLN A 631 -18.20 -11.01 -34.04
CA GLN A 631 -19.05 -11.67 -33.04
C GLN A 631 -19.62 -12.97 -33.59
N SER A 632 -19.75 -13.95 -32.72
CA SER A 632 -20.32 -15.26 -33.05
C SER A 632 -21.84 -15.21 -33.15
N SER A 633 -22.40 -16.00 -34.07
CA SER A 633 -23.84 -16.31 -34.11
C SER A 633 -24.20 -17.64 -33.45
N GLU A 634 -23.21 -18.49 -33.13
CA GLU A 634 -23.39 -19.87 -32.70
C GLU A 634 -23.11 -20.07 -31.20
N SER A 635 -22.15 -19.32 -30.65
CA SER A 635 -21.82 -19.33 -29.24
C SER A 635 -22.39 -18.08 -28.56
N GLU A 636 -23.29 -18.27 -27.60
CA GLU A 636 -23.73 -17.17 -26.73
C GLU A 636 -22.50 -16.58 -26.02
N GLY A 637 -22.11 -15.36 -26.40
CA GLY A 637 -21.16 -14.59 -25.60
C GLY A 637 -19.75 -14.34 -26.16
N ALA A 638 -19.40 -14.82 -27.35
CA ALA A 638 -18.05 -14.67 -27.90
C ALA A 638 -17.93 -13.55 -28.95
N ASP A 639 -16.98 -12.65 -28.73
CA ASP A 639 -16.58 -11.58 -29.64
C ASP A 639 -15.06 -11.36 -29.63
N TRP A 640 -14.59 -10.78 -30.73
CA TRP A 640 -13.17 -10.59 -31.00
C TRP A 640 -12.91 -9.22 -31.60
N ILE A 641 -11.71 -8.71 -31.37
CA ILE A 641 -11.20 -7.48 -31.97
C ILE A 641 -9.84 -7.73 -32.62
N GLY A 642 -9.51 -6.93 -33.62
CA GLY A 642 -8.19 -6.92 -34.23
C GLY A 642 -7.94 -5.66 -35.02
N GLN A 643 -6.68 -5.45 -35.39
CA GLN A 643 -6.30 -4.26 -36.13
C GLN A 643 -5.15 -4.52 -37.11
N ALA A 644 -5.06 -3.70 -38.15
CA ALA A 644 -3.89 -3.60 -39.02
C ALA A 644 -3.61 -2.15 -39.41
N LYS A 645 -2.34 -1.73 -39.30
CA LYS A 645 -1.89 -0.41 -39.77
C LYS A 645 -1.85 -0.38 -41.30
N LEU A 646 -2.19 0.78 -41.87
CA LEU A 646 -2.02 1.06 -43.30
C LEU A 646 -1.44 2.47 -43.49
N ALA A 647 -0.69 2.68 -44.55
CA ALA A 647 -0.24 4.01 -44.97
C ALA A 647 -1.06 4.52 -46.16
N VAL A 648 -1.46 5.79 -46.12
CA VAL A 648 -2.16 6.50 -47.20
C VAL A 648 -1.25 7.58 -47.77
N ASP A 649 -0.93 7.48 -49.06
CA ASP A 649 0.00 8.37 -49.80
C ASP A 649 1.34 8.60 -49.09
N THR A 650 1.80 7.61 -48.31
CA THR A 650 3.06 7.65 -47.58
C THR A 650 3.61 6.24 -47.44
N LEU A 651 4.82 6.11 -46.91
CA LEU A 651 5.39 4.82 -46.54
C LEU A 651 4.92 4.38 -45.15
N LEU A 652 4.90 3.06 -44.92
CA LEU A 652 4.77 2.46 -43.60
C LEU A 652 6.09 1.80 -43.23
N VAL A 653 6.65 2.16 -42.07
CA VAL A 653 7.71 1.38 -41.42
C VAL A 653 7.10 0.59 -40.27
N THR A 654 7.35 -0.71 -40.27
CA THR A 654 6.91 -1.63 -39.21
C THR A 654 7.99 -2.67 -38.94
N GLY A 655 7.78 -3.54 -37.96
CA GLY A 655 8.70 -4.63 -37.65
C GLY A 655 10.13 -4.16 -37.33
N ILE A 656 10.26 -3.01 -36.66
CA ILE A 656 11.57 -2.49 -36.28
C ILE A 656 12.15 -3.39 -35.19
N GLN A 657 13.32 -3.95 -35.44
CA GLN A 657 14.01 -4.86 -34.55
C GLN A 657 15.46 -4.43 -34.37
N LEU A 658 15.95 -4.62 -33.14
CA LEU A 658 17.35 -4.42 -32.79
C LEU A 658 18.02 -5.78 -32.65
N PHE A 659 19.25 -5.89 -33.10
CA PHE A 659 20.05 -7.09 -32.89
C PHE A 659 21.41 -6.71 -32.30
N PRO A 660 21.71 -7.13 -31.05
CA PRO A 660 20.78 -7.77 -30.10
C PRO A 660 19.62 -6.83 -29.67
N GLU A 661 18.49 -7.40 -29.25
CA GLU A 661 17.28 -6.65 -28.86
C GLU A 661 17.53 -5.71 -27.68
N ALA A 662 18.42 -6.12 -26.79
CA ALA A 662 18.83 -5.35 -25.62
C ALA A 662 20.36 -5.20 -25.57
N PRO A 663 20.92 -4.24 -26.32
CA PRO A 663 22.37 -4.17 -26.54
C PRO A 663 23.14 -3.68 -25.32
N LEU A 664 24.23 -4.36 -24.98
CA LEU A 664 25.26 -3.91 -24.02
C LEU A 664 26.19 -2.87 -24.67
N TYR A 665 26.96 -2.14 -23.85
CA TYR A 665 27.91 -1.13 -24.35
C TYR A 665 29.01 -1.69 -25.27
N SER A 666 29.33 -2.98 -25.16
CA SER A 666 30.28 -3.67 -26.03
C SER A 666 29.65 -4.19 -27.33
N ASP A 667 28.33 -4.15 -27.46
CA ASP A 667 27.63 -4.77 -28.57
C ASP A 667 27.66 -3.93 -29.84
N SER A 668 27.66 -4.64 -30.95
CA SER A 668 27.42 -4.09 -32.27
C SER A 668 25.92 -4.11 -32.56
N VAL A 669 25.29 -2.94 -32.58
CA VAL A 669 23.83 -2.82 -32.70
C VAL A 669 23.42 -2.74 -34.17
N TRP A 670 22.61 -3.69 -34.61
CA TRP A 670 22.00 -3.68 -35.94
C TRP A 670 20.55 -3.24 -35.83
N VAL A 671 20.10 -2.42 -36.77
CA VAL A 671 18.69 -2.04 -36.91
C VAL A 671 18.12 -2.76 -38.12
N GLN A 672 16.97 -3.40 -37.93
CA GLN A 672 16.16 -4.01 -38.99
C GLN A 672 14.77 -3.40 -39.02
N ALA A 673 14.15 -3.32 -40.20
CA ALA A 673 12.77 -2.86 -40.35
C ALA A 673 12.13 -3.41 -41.63
N GLU A 674 10.81 -3.59 -41.60
CA GLU A 674 10.01 -3.68 -42.81
C GLU A 674 9.63 -2.27 -43.28
N VAL A 675 9.87 -1.98 -44.56
CA VAL A 675 9.51 -0.69 -45.16
C VAL A 675 8.66 -0.94 -46.38
N TRP A 676 7.46 -0.36 -46.36
CA TRP A 676 6.45 -0.51 -47.40
C TRP A 676 6.18 0.85 -48.03
N ASP A 677 6.42 0.96 -49.34
CA ASP A 677 6.06 2.12 -50.16
C ASP A 677 5.43 1.61 -51.45
N GLN A 678 4.50 2.37 -52.00
CA GLN A 678 3.91 2.09 -53.30
C GLN A 678 4.84 2.40 -54.48
N ARG A 679 5.83 3.26 -54.29
CA ARG A 679 6.63 3.84 -55.37
C ARG A 679 8.00 3.19 -55.57
N ASP A 680 8.21 1.97 -55.08
CA ASP A 680 9.52 1.31 -54.98
C ASP A 680 10.56 2.12 -54.17
N ILE A 681 11.43 1.41 -53.44
CA ILE A 681 12.43 2.03 -52.56
C ILE A 681 13.79 2.02 -53.26
N LYS A 682 14.41 3.20 -53.44
CA LYS A 682 15.76 3.32 -54.01
C LYS A 682 16.84 3.05 -52.99
N ALA A 683 16.69 3.60 -51.79
CA ALA A 683 17.68 3.46 -50.72
C ALA A 683 17.03 3.80 -49.37
N ILE A 684 17.57 3.21 -48.30
CA ILE A 684 17.21 3.53 -46.92
C ILE A 684 18.48 3.77 -46.14
N TRP A 685 18.47 4.77 -45.27
CA TRP A 685 19.51 5.00 -44.27
C TRP A 685 18.90 4.98 -42.89
N CYS A 686 19.54 4.28 -41.97
CA CYS A 686 19.31 4.46 -40.54
C CYS A 686 20.24 5.59 -40.07
N VAL A 687 19.65 6.67 -39.59
CA VAL A 687 20.36 7.86 -39.12
C VAL A 687 20.33 7.87 -37.60
N PHE A 688 21.49 8.06 -36.98
CA PHE A 688 21.71 8.15 -35.54
C PHE A 688 22.11 9.58 -35.17
N PRO A 689 21.15 10.49 -34.91
CA PRO A 689 21.45 11.91 -34.75
C PRO A 689 22.41 12.22 -33.61
N SER A 690 22.37 11.43 -32.53
CA SER A 690 23.25 11.61 -31.36
C SER A 690 24.72 11.29 -31.64
N LYS A 691 25.01 10.59 -32.74
CA LYS A 691 26.36 10.15 -33.13
C LYS A 691 26.83 10.77 -34.45
N GLU A 692 25.99 11.60 -35.07
CA GLU A 692 26.18 12.09 -36.46
C GLU A 692 26.53 10.96 -37.45
N ASP A 693 26.02 9.74 -37.22
CA ASP A 693 26.25 8.57 -38.09
C ASP A 693 25.00 8.27 -38.92
N SER A 694 25.19 7.92 -40.20
CA SER A 694 24.13 7.40 -41.06
C SER A 694 24.62 6.15 -41.77
N VAL A 695 23.82 5.10 -41.69
CA VAL A 695 24.19 3.78 -42.17
C VAL A 695 23.16 3.35 -43.20
N ALA A 696 23.61 3.06 -44.43
CA ALA A 696 22.76 2.49 -45.45
C ALA A 696 22.14 1.17 -44.97
N MET A 697 20.94 0.85 -45.41
CA MET A 697 20.31 -0.44 -45.14
C MET A 697 20.26 -1.28 -46.42
N LEU A 698 20.45 -2.59 -46.26
CA LEU A 698 20.39 -3.59 -47.32
C LEU A 698 19.15 -4.46 -47.14
N LEU A 699 18.46 -4.74 -48.24
CA LEU A 699 17.29 -5.61 -48.25
C LEU A 699 17.73 -7.09 -48.26
N ASN A 700 17.26 -7.86 -47.29
CA ASN A 700 17.44 -9.31 -47.21
C ASN A 700 16.14 -9.98 -46.78
N GLU A 701 15.63 -10.93 -47.58
CA GLU A 701 14.38 -11.67 -47.30
C GLU A 701 13.17 -10.79 -46.93
N GLY A 702 13.07 -9.60 -47.52
CA GLY A 702 11.95 -8.66 -47.27
C GLY A 702 12.16 -7.70 -46.09
N LEU A 703 13.28 -7.82 -45.37
CA LEU A 703 13.66 -6.92 -44.27
C LEU A 703 14.85 -6.05 -44.67
N TRP A 704 14.78 -4.76 -44.36
CA TRP A 704 15.92 -3.85 -44.50
C TRP A 704 16.75 -3.92 -43.22
N ARG A 705 18.05 -4.18 -43.33
CA ARG A 705 19.01 -4.20 -42.21
C ARG A 705 20.12 -3.21 -42.46
N THR A 706 20.60 -2.50 -41.44
CA THR A 706 21.81 -1.67 -41.57
C THR A 706 22.98 -2.48 -42.17
N GLU A 707 23.72 -1.91 -43.12
CA GLU A 707 24.86 -2.53 -43.81
C GLU A 707 26.01 -2.84 -42.84
N ARG A 708 26.15 -1.98 -41.84
CA ARG A 708 27.08 -2.14 -40.72
C ARG A 708 26.35 -1.88 -39.40
N PRO A 709 26.85 -2.40 -38.27
CA PRO A 709 26.27 -2.07 -36.98
C PRO A 709 26.66 -0.66 -36.56
N LEU A 710 25.85 -0.06 -35.68
CA LEU A 710 26.31 1.04 -34.85
C LEU A 710 27.27 0.50 -33.79
N VAL A 711 28.38 1.21 -33.58
CA VAL A 711 29.43 0.88 -32.60
C VAL A 711 29.75 2.11 -31.76
N GLY A 712 30.39 1.92 -30.60
CA GLY A 712 30.85 3.03 -29.75
C GLY A 712 29.73 3.69 -28.94
N THR A 713 28.77 2.89 -28.48
CA THR A 713 27.74 3.30 -27.53
C THR A 713 28.27 3.30 -26.10
N SER A 714 27.80 4.23 -25.28
CA SER A 714 28.17 4.31 -23.87
C SER A 714 27.17 3.52 -23.00
N PRO A 715 27.62 2.92 -21.88
CA PRO A 715 26.72 2.31 -20.89
C PRO A 715 25.60 3.28 -20.48
N GLY A 716 24.34 2.83 -20.59
CA GLY A 716 23.16 3.61 -20.20
C GLY A 716 22.74 4.70 -21.18
N GLU A 717 23.39 4.80 -22.33
CA GLU A 717 23.06 5.79 -23.36
C GLU A 717 21.70 5.46 -24.01
N GLU A 718 20.82 6.46 -24.07
CA GLU A 718 19.63 6.46 -24.92
C GLU A 718 20.03 6.92 -26.33
N VAL A 719 20.03 6.00 -27.29
CA VAL A 719 20.45 6.28 -28.66
C VAL A 719 19.21 6.49 -29.54
N PRO A 720 18.87 7.73 -29.93
CA PRO A 720 17.84 7.97 -30.92
C PRO A 720 18.31 7.58 -32.32
N PHE A 721 17.40 7.03 -33.12
CA PHE A 721 17.61 6.80 -34.54
C PHE A 721 16.33 6.99 -35.34
N HIS A 722 16.43 7.27 -36.63
CA HIS A 722 15.29 7.31 -37.55
C HIS A 722 15.69 6.71 -38.90
N LEU A 723 14.70 6.34 -39.71
CA LEU A 723 14.94 5.88 -41.06
C LEU A 723 14.65 7.01 -42.05
N SER A 724 15.61 7.29 -42.94
CA SER A 724 15.42 8.12 -44.12
C SER A 724 15.29 7.20 -45.33
N VAL A 725 14.17 7.28 -46.03
CA VAL A 725 13.83 6.45 -47.18
C VAL A 725 13.78 7.33 -48.42
N LEU A 726 14.58 6.99 -49.43
CA LEU A 726 14.51 7.59 -50.76
C LEU A 726 13.62 6.73 -51.65
N ASP A 727 12.49 7.28 -52.07
CA ASP A 727 11.58 6.62 -53.01
C ASP A 727 12.07 6.73 -54.47
N ALA A 728 11.43 6.01 -55.40
CA ALA A 728 11.82 6.07 -56.81
C ALA A 728 11.63 7.44 -57.48
N GLU A 729 10.84 8.34 -56.90
CA GLU A 729 10.63 9.71 -57.38
C GLU A 729 11.69 10.69 -56.87
N ASN A 730 12.63 10.21 -56.07
CA ASN A 730 13.67 10.97 -55.38
C ASN A 730 13.15 11.86 -54.24
N ALA A 731 11.97 11.56 -53.68
CA ALA A 731 11.55 12.18 -52.43
C ALA A 731 12.18 11.43 -51.25
N ILE A 732 12.64 12.20 -50.26
CA ILE A 732 13.17 11.67 -49.01
C ILE A 732 12.06 11.74 -47.97
N HIS A 733 11.73 10.59 -47.40
CA HIS A 733 10.77 10.46 -46.31
C HIS A 733 11.53 10.07 -45.05
N THR A 734 11.28 10.77 -43.96
CA THR A 734 11.94 10.52 -42.68
C THR A 734 10.91 10.05 -41.68
N THR A 735 11.17 8.91 -41.04
CA THR A 735 10.30 8.40 -39.96
C THR A 735 10.39 9.31 -38.73
N SER A 736 9.46 9.12 -37.79
CA SER A 736 9.69 9.55 -36.40
C SER A 736 10.98 8.92 -35.85
N SER A 737 11.56 9.57 -34.83
CA SER A 737 12.73 9.01 -34.14
C SER A 737 12.30 7.87 -33.23
N PHE A 738 12.91 6.72 -33.43
CA PHE A 738 12.96 5.61 -32.51
C PHE A 738 14.11 5.82 -31.53
N ARG A 739 14.17 5.01 -30.47
CA ARG A 739 15.25 5.00 -29.50
C ARG A 739 15.52 3.58 -29.07
N PHE A 740 16.78 3.32 -28.71
CA PHE A 740 17.12 2.15 -27.92
C PHE A 740 18.06 2.55 -26.81
N ARG A 741 17.94 1.87 -25.68
CA ARG A 741 18.83 2.07 -24.54
C ARG A 741 19.92 1.03 -24.58
N VAL A 742 21.15 1.51 -24.45
CA VAL A 742 22.33 0.66 -24.32
C VAL A 742 22.40 0.27 -22.86
N ARG A 743 22.30 -1.03 -22.59
CA ARG A 743 22.38 -1.57 -21.25
C ARG A 743 23.75 -1.32 -20.64
N ARG A 744 23.76 -0.89 -19.38
CA ARG A 744 24.94 -0.74 -18.54
C ARG A 744 25.57 -2.10 -18.19
N GLY A 745 24.82 -3.19 -18.22
CA GLY A 745 25.26 -4.48 -17.69
C GLY A 745 25.21 -4.44 -16.16
N GLY A 746 26.03 -5.24 -15.46
CA GLY A 746 26.19 -5.12 -14.01
C GLY A 746 27.13 -3.97 -13.64
N GLU A 747 26.65 -2.99 -12.87
CA GLU A 747 27.41 -1.86 -12.35
C GLU A 747 27.48 -1.93 -10.82
N LEU A 748 28.55 -2.53 -10.31
CA LEU A 748 28.75 -2.63 -8.87
C LEU A 748 29.18 -1.28 -8.28
N VAL A 749 28.45 -0.83 -7.27
CA VAL A 749 28.78 0.37 -6.49
C VAL A 749 28.98 -0.06 -5.05
N VAL A 750 30.08 0.43 -4.47
CA VAL A 750 30.38 0.28 -3.06
C VAL A 750 29.75 1.44 -2.31
N GLU A 751 28.92 1.12 -1.34
CA GLU A 751 28.26 2.07 -0.45
C GLU A 751 28.53 1.68 0.99
N ASP A 752 28.57 2.67 1.88
CA ASP A 752 28.71 2.49 3.32
C ASP A 752 29.81 1.49 3.72
N VAL A 753 31.03 1.98 3.83
CA VAL A 753 32.14 1.23 4.45
C VAL A 753 32.10 1.53 5.95
N PHE A 754 31.86 0.51 6.77
CA PHE A 754 31.74 0.64 8.22
C PHE A 754 32.34 -0.56 8.95
N LEU A 755 32.46 -0.43 10.27
CA LEU A 755 32.90 -1.50 11.15
C LEU A 755 31.66 -2.18 11.77
N ALA A 756 31.67 -3.51 11.83
CA ALA A 756 30.55 -4.32 12.31
C ALA A 756 31.04 -5.53 13.13
N GLY A 757 30.09 -6.33 13.66
CA GLY A 757 30.35 -7.59 14.36
C GLY A 757 30.24 -7.46 15.89
N GLU A 758 29.61 -8.45 16.52
CA GLU A 758 29.39 -8.50 17.98
C GLU A 758 30.53 -9.21 18.74
N GLN A 759 31.23 -10.15 18.10
CA GLN A 759 32.29 -10.96 18.70
C GLN A 759 33.70 -10.65 18.15
N GLU A 760 33.81 -10.28 16.88
CA GLU A 760 35.04 -9.82 16.23
C GLU A 760 34.75 -8.56 15.43
N VAL A 761 35.73 -7.67 15.32
CA VAL A 761 35.57 -6.45 14.50
C VAL A 761 35.75 -6.82 13.02
N LEU A 762 34.69 -6.60 12.25
CA LEU A 762 34.66 -6.80 10.81
C LEU A 762 34.71 -5.45 10.12
N LEU A 763 35.48 -5.37 9.04
CA LEU A 763 35.39 -4.27 8.08
C LEU A 763 34.38 -4.67 7.01
N SER A 764 33.25 -3.97 6.96
CA SER A 764 32.12 -4.27 6.11
C SER A 764 31.89 -3.19 5.07
N ALA A 765 31.49 -3.59 3.87
CA ALA A 765 31.03 -2.67 2.83
C ALA A 765 29.77 -3.23 2.18
N ARG A 766 28.82 -2.35 1.83
CA ARG A 766 27.64 -2.74 1.04
C ARG A 766 27.97 -2.61 -0.43
N ILE A 767 27.55 -3.60 -1.21
CA ILE A 767 27.76 -3.61 -2.65
C ILE A 767 26.44 -3.86 -3.33
N GLY A 768 25.97 -2.85 -4.07
CA GLY A 768 24.77 -2.92 -4.89
C GLY A 768 25.13 -2.98 -6.37
N ASN A 769 24.24 -3.60 -7.16
CA ASN A 769 24.32 -3.53 -8.62
C ASN A 769 23.35 -2.47 -9.14
N TYR A 770 23.89 -1.31 -9.50
CA TYR A 770 23.17 -0.18 -10.09
C TYR A 770 23.05 -0.28 -11.61
N GLY A 771 23.49 -1.41 -12.15
CA GLY A 771 23.35 -1.76 -13.54
C GLY A 771 21.94 -2.24 -13.88
N ASP A 772 21.65 -2.32 -15.17
CA ASP A 772 20.39 -2.82 -15.73
C ASP A 772 20.51 -4.28 -16.23
N GLY A 773 21.61 -4.95 -15.88
CA GLY A 773 21.80 -6.40 -16.02
C GLY A 773 22.59 -7.00 -14.84
N PRO A 774 22.59 -8.33 -14.66
CA PRO A 774 23.31 -8.97 -13.57
C PRO A 774 24.83 -8.73 -13.66
N SER A 775 25.51 -8.62 -12.51
CA SER A 775 26.99 -8.54 -12.44
C SER A 775 27.63 -9.91 -12.59
N GLU A 776 28.90 -9.98 -12.97
CA GLU A 776 29.68 -11.21 -12.76
C GLU A 776 30.10 -11.33 -11.28
N ALA A 777 30.55 -12.52 -10.87
CA ALA A 777 31.10 -12.73 -9.53
C ALA A 777 32.51 -12.15 -9.45
N ASP A 778 32.76 -11.29 -8.47
CA ASP A 778 33.97 -10.44 -8.39
C ASP A 778 34.67 -10.54 -7.02
N GLU A 779 35.87 -9.97 -6.88
CA GLU A 779 36.59 -9.87 -5.60
C GLU A 779 36.60 -8.42 -5.08
N VAL A 780 36.31 -8.26 -3.79
CA VAL A 780 36.37 -6.99 -3.07
C VAL A 780 37.63 -6.99 -2.23
N VAL A 781 38.41 -5.94 -2.35
CA VAL A 781 39.68 -5.81 -1.65
C VAL A 781 39.71 -4.52 -0.84
N PHE A 782 40.12 -4.62 0.42
CA PHE A 782 40.26 -3.49 1.33
C PHE A 782 41.74 -3.11 1.48
N PHE A 783 42.01 -1.81 1.49
CA PHE A 783 43.33 -1.22 1.61
C PHE A 783 43.37 -0.13 2.69
N LEU A 784 44.50 -0.04 3.38
CA LEU A 784 44.85 1.11 4.21
C LEU A 784 45.72 2.07 3.39
N GLY A 785 45.24 3.30 3.21
CA GLY A 785 45.84 4.25 2.26
C GLY A 785 45.52 3.91 0.80
N ASP A 786 45.72 4.88 -0.09
CA ASP A 786 45.30 4.76 -1.48
C ASP A 786 46.09 3.65 -2.21
N PRO A 787 45.44 2.58 -2.72
CA PRO A 787 46.10 1.48 -3.41
C PRO A 787 46.90 1.93 -4.63
N ALA A 788 46.48 3.00 -5.31
CA ALA A 788 47.22 3.55 -6.45
C ALA A 788 48.56 4.19 -6.04
N ASN A 789 48.70 4.53 -4.75
CA ASN A 789 49.87 5.20 -4.18
C ASN A 789 50.63 4.31 -3.17
N GLY A 790 50.52 2.98 -3.32
CA GLY A 790 51.24 2.01 -2.50
C GLY A 790 50.57 1.69 -1.15
N GLY A 791 49.26 1.89 -1.03
CA GLY A 791 48.46 1.47 0.12
C GLY A 791 48.56 -0.02 0.42
N GLU A 792 48.44 -0.39 1.69
CA GLU A 792 48.60 -1.76 2.18
C GLU A 792 47.29 -2.54 2.05
N ARG A 793 47.29 -3.69 1.38
CA ARG A 793 46.12 -4.58 1.30
C ARG A 793 45.88 -5.23 2.66
N ILE A 794 44.75 -4.95 3.28
CA ILE A 794 44.38 -5.45 4.61
C ILE A 794 43.40 -6.62 4.58
N GLY A 795 42.73 -6.87 3.45
CA GLY A 795 41.84 -8.02 3.33
C GLY A 795 41.09 -8.11 2.01
N ALA A 796 40.41 -9.24 1.76
CA ALA A 796 39.53 -9.41 0.61
C ALA A 796 38.48 -10.50 0.81
N ALA A 797 37.38 -10.38 0.07
CA ALA A 797 36.29 -11.34 0.04
C ALA A 797 35.64 -11.39 -1.34
N ARG A 798 35.05 -12.54 -1.69
CA ARG A 798 34.43 -12.76 -3.00
C ARG A 798 32.94 -12.40 -2.96
N VAL A 799 32.47 -11.68 -3.97
CA VAL A 799 31.08 -11.28 -4.17
C VAL A 799 30.45 -12.16 -5.25
N PRO A 800 29.28 -12.77 -4.99
CA PRO A 800 28.56 -13.50 -6.03
C PRO A 800 28.02 -12.55 -7.11
N SER A 801 27.51 -13.11 -8.20
CA SER A 801 26.75 -12.33 -9.21
C SER A 801 25.53 -11.67 -8.56
N LEU A 802 25.32 -10.38 -8.80
CA LEU A 802 24.21 -9.57 -8.26
C LEU A 802 23.21 -9.21 -9.38
N THR A 803 21.91 -9.39 -9.18
CA THR A 803 20.86 -9.02 -10.16
C THR A 803 20.65 -7.50 -10.26
N ALA A 804 19.99 -7.03 -11.32
CA ALA A 804 19.82 -5.61 -11.64
C ALA A 804 18.55 -4.99 -11.07
N GLY A 805 18.64 -3.75 -10.58
CA GLY A 805 17.53 -2.79 -10.61
C GLY A 805 16.53 -2.76 -9.44
N GLU A 806 16.89 -3.17 -8.21
CA GLU A 806 16.01 -3.01 -7.05
C GLU A 806 16.44 -1.88 -6.10
N PRO A 807 15.50 -1.08 -5.54
CA PRO A 807 15.77 -0.21 -4.41
C PRO A 807 16.02 -1.04 -3.13
N TYR A 808 16.85 -0.48 -2.25
CA TYR A 808 17.42 -1.06 -1.03
C TYR A 808 16.48 -1.94 -0.18
N VAL A 809 16.91 -3.18 0.09
CA VAL A 809 16.50 -3.95 1.27
C VAL A 809 17.76 -4.43 1.99
N PRO A 810 18.00 -4.06 3.26
CA PRO A 810 19.16 -4.54 4.00
C PRO A 810 18.97 -6.01 4.37
N PHE A 811 19.83 -6.88 3.84
CA PHE A 811 19.94 -8.28 4.24
C PHE A 811 21.31 -8.50 4.91
N SER A 812 21.34 -9.01 6.14
CA SER A 812 22.57 -9.37 6.85
C SER A 812 22.49 -10.83 7.29
N GLU A 813 23.12 -11.73 6.52
CA GLU A 813 23.56 -13.03 7.04
C GLU A 813 25.10 -13.04 7.07
N GLU A 814 25.66 -13.47 8.21
CA GLU A 814 27.09 -13.67 8.39
C GLU A 814 27.59 -14.81 7.49
N LEU A 815 28.30 -14.46 6.42
CA LEU A 815 28.99 -15.44 5.57
C LEU A 815 30.32 -15.85 6.23
N GLU A 816 30.32 -17.01 6.90
CA GLU A 816 31.53 -17.67 7.40
C GLU A 816 32.55 -17.93 6.27
N TYR A 817 33.77 -17.44 6.47
CA TYR A 817 34.91 -17.65 5.58
C TYR A 817 35.37 -19.12 5.59
N ARG A 818 35.15 -19.86 4.50
CA ARG A 818 35.87 -21.13 4.23
C ARG A 818 36.89 -20.93 3.11
N SER A 819 38.16 -21.18 3.43
CA SER A 819 39.21 -21.35 2.42
C SER A 819 38.93 -22.59 1.56
N ALA A 820 39.00 -22.44 0.24
CA ALA A 820 38.82 -23.52 -0.74
C ALA A 820 40.08 -24.42 -0.82
N PRO A 821 40.03 -25.70 -1.28
CA PRO A 821 39.37 -26.10 -2.53
C PRO A 821 38.53 -27.41 -2.48
N GLY A 822 37.41 -27.43 -3.22
CA GLY A 822 36.72 -28.68 -3.58
C GLY A 822 35.25 -28.56 -4.01
N THR A 823 35.02 -28.39 -5.31
CA THR A 823 33.84 -28.73 -6.15
C THR A 823 32.49 -29.20 -5.51
N GLY A 824 31.47 -28.31 -5.57
CA GLY A 824 30.01 -28.48 -5.87
C GLY A 824 29.13 -29.55 -5.18
N PRO A 825 27.78 -29.54 -5.35
CA PRO A 825 26.92 -28.59 -6.08
C PRO A 825 25.71 -28.03 -5.27
N GLY A 826 25.26 -26.82 -5.67
CA GLY A 826 23.85 -26.45 -5.83
C GLY A 826 22.98 -26.17 -4.60
N THR A 827 22.66 -24.89 -4.39
CA THR A 827 21.33 -24.43 -3.96
C THR A 827 21.02 -23.09 -4.61
N THR A 828 19.87 -23.05 -5.28
CA THR A 828 19.18 -21.88 -5.81
C THR A 828 18.33 -21.26 -4.70
N SER A 829 18.52 -19.98 -4.38
CA SER A 829 17.50 -19.12 -3.81
C SER A 829 17.66 -17.72 -4.40
N SER A 830 16.55 -17.19 -4.89
CA SER A 830 16.39 -15.85 -5.44
C SER A 830 16.03 -14.90 -4.30
N GLU A 831 17.01 -14.15 -3.79
CA GLU A 831 16.78 -13.07 -2.83
C GLU A 831 17.67 -11.86 -3.15
N ALA A 832 17.12 -10.67 -2.89
CA ALA A 832 17.54 -9.31 -3.18
C ALA A 832 19.05 -9.05 -3.38
N ALA A 833 19.41 -8.34 -4.46
CA ALA A 833 20.80 -8.09 -4.85
C ALA A 833 21.43 -6.84 -4.21
N SER A 834 21.70 -6.92 -2.91
CA SER A 834 22.85 -6.22 -2.31
C SER A 834 23.65 -7.21 -1.48
N ALA A 835 24.97 -7.24 -1.64
CA ALA A 835 25.84 -8.07 -0.82
C ALA A 835 26.52 -7.21 0.24
N ILE A 836 26.41 -7.61 1.51
CA ILE A 836 27.31 -7.11 2.55
C ILE A 836 28.56 -7.97 2.51
N VAL A 837 29.70 -7.32 2.33
CA VAL A 837 30.99 -7.99 2.27
C VAL A 837 31.79 -7.60 3.48
N SER A 838 32.09 -8.59 4.31
CA SER A 838 32.83 -8.41 5.54
C SER A 838 34.18 -9.12 5.46
N VAL A 839 35.23 -8.44 5.91
CA VAL A 839 36.54 -9.06 6.15
C VAL A 839 36.84 -8.96 7.64
N PRO A 840 37.11 -10.09 8.33
CA PRO A 840 37.51 -10.06 9.72
C PRO A 840 38.88 -9.39 9.86
N LEU A 841 38.99 -8.46 10.81
CA LEU A 841 40.25 -7.88 11.23
C LEU A 841 40.98 -8.88 12.14
N ARG A 842 41.51 -9.98 11.56
CA ARG A 842 42.39 -10.87 12.33
C ARG A 842 43.69 -10.15 12.62
N ALA A 843 44.00 -9.99 13.91
CA ALA A 843 45.33 -9.64 14.37
C ALA A 843 46.33 -10.59 13.72
N LEU A 844 47.07 -10.09 12.72
CA LEU A 844 48.29 -10.74 12.25
C LEU A 844 49.14 -11.02 13.48
N GLU A 845 49.40 -12.31 13.77
CA GLU A 845 50.20 -12.74 14.89
C GLU A 845 51.54 -12.00 14.89
N GLY A 846 51.67 -11.02 15.79
CA GLY A 846 52.87 -10.23 15.99
C GLY A 846 52.65 -8.74 15.81
N ARG A 847 52.19 -8.08 16.89
CA ARG A 847 52.16 -6.63 17.12
C ARG A 847 51.91 -5.80 15.85
N VAL A 848 50.63 -5.60 15.55
CA VAL A 848 50.26 -4.41 14.78
C VAL A 848 49.88 -3.33 15.80
N ASP A 849 50.86 -2.49 16.14
CA ASP A 849 50.58 -1.18 16.75
C ASP A 849 49.86 -0.36 15.67
N TRP A 850 48.54 -0.50 15.57
CA TRP A 850 47.72 0.52 14.94
C TRP A 850 47.60 1.67 15.93
N PRO A 851 48.17 2.86 15.68
CA PRO A 851 47.87 4.02 16.48
C PRO A 851 46.50 4.55 16.02
N LEU A 852 45.43 3.80 16.32
CA LEU A 852 44.06 4.24 16.05
C LEU A 852 43.59 5.12 17.21
N ILE A 853 44.15 6.32 17.24
CA ILE A 853 43.49 7.51 17.80
C ILE A 853 43.55 8.54 16.67
N GLY A 854 42.56 8.50 15.76
CA GLY A 854 42.46 9.43 14.62
C GLY A 854 41.75 8.84 13.40
N GLU A 855 41.21 9.74 12.56
CA GLU A 855 40.61 9.45 11.25
C GLU A 855 41.60 8.69 10.35
N GLN A 856 41.23 7.47 9.91
CA GLN A 856 41.99 6.71 8.90
C GLN A 856 41.16 6.59 7.63
N THR A 857 41.81 6.73 6.46
CA THR A 857 41.14 6.48 5.18
C THR A 857 41.29 5.02 4.80
N ILE A 858 40.16 4.32 4.68
CA ILE A 858 40.09 2.99 4.10
C ILE A 858 39.69 3.13 2.64
N PHE A 859 40.40 2.40 1.79
CA PHE A 859 40.07 2.31 0.37
C PHE A 859 39.52 0.92 0.06
N VAL A 860 38.41 0.86 -0.66
CA VAL A 860 37.76 -0.38 -1.09
C VAL A 860 37.81 -0.44 -2.60
N GLN A 861 38.26 -1.57 -3.14
CA GLN A 861 38.34 -1.77 -4.58
C GLN A 861 37.45 -2.93 -5.02
N VAL A 862 36.59 -2.66 -6.01
CA VAL A 862 35.65 -3.62 -6.61
C VAL A 862 35.63 -3.38 -8.12
N CYS A 863 35.73 -4.45 -8.92
CA CYS A 863 35.83 -4.36 -10.39
C CYS A 863 36.90 -3.36 -10.88
N GLY A 864 37.99 -3.19 -10.11
CA GLY A 864 39.06 -2.23 -10.41
C GLY A 864 38.78 -0.77 -10.04
N ARG A 865 37.55 -0.40 -9.63
CA ARG A 865 37.22 0.95 -9.15
C ARG A 865 37.57 1.08 -7.67
N THR A 866 38.27 2.16 -7.31
CA THR A 866 38.71 2.44 -5.94
C THR A 866 37.81 3.49 -5.31
N TYR A 867 37.25 3.18 -4.14
CA TYR A 867 36.43 4.05 -3.32
C TYR A 867 37.15 4.33 -2.01
N SER A 868 37.04 5.53 -1.46
CA SER A 868 37.68 5.91 -0.20
C SER A 868 36.65 6.35 0.81
N ASN A 869 36.72 5.86 2.03
CA ASN A 869 35.91 6.37 3.13
C ASN A 869 36.78 6.59 4.37
N TRP A 870 36.47 7.66 5.10
CA TRP A 870 37.13 7.94 6.37
C TRP A 870 36.39 7.18 7.46
N ILE A 871 37.11 6.33 8.17
CA ILE A 871 36.58 5.62 9.33
C ILE A 871 37.33 6.14 10.54
N THR A 872 36.58 6.78 11.45
CA THR A 872 37.09 7.17 12.75
C THR A 872 36.84 6.03 13.70
N VAL A 873 37.92 5.53 14.30
CA VAL A 873 37.86 4.50 15.33
C VAL A 873 38.14 5.15 16.66
N ASP A 874 37.10 5.42 17.44
CA ASP A 874 37.28 5.74 18.86
C ASP A 874 37.46 4.42 19.61
N ARG A 875 38.73 4.09 19.87
CA ARG A 875 39.25 3.05 20.78
C ARG A 875 38.42 1.74 20.85
N PHE A 876 38.90 0.69 20.19
CA PHE A 876 38.37 -0.66 20.37
C PHE A 876 38.79 -1.25 21.72
N ASP A 877 37.84 -1.40 22.64
CA ASP A 877 38.00 -2.31 23.79
C ASP A 877 37.47 -3.69 23.39
N VAL A 878 38.32 -4.50 22.74
CA VAL A 878 38.12 -5.95 22.74
C VAL A 878 38.47 -6.40 24.15
N THR A 879 37.48 -6.65 25.00
CA THR A 879 37.74 -7.16 26.34
C THR A 879 38.27 -8.59 26.24
N PRO A 880 39.45 -8.85 26.80
CA PRO A 880 39.54 -9.82 27.86
C PRO A 880 39.83 -9.05 29.14
N GLU A 881 38.81 -8.95 29.98
CA GLU A 881 38.91 -8.47 31.36
C GLU A 881 39.32 -6.98 31.54
N ALA A 882 38.47 -6.29 32.31
CA ALA A 882 38.72 -5.06 33.05
C ALA A 882 38.79 -3.71 32.29
N GLY A 883 37.78 -2.87 32.55
CA GLY A 883 37.91 -1.40 32.56
C GLY A 883 36.91 -0.67 31.66
N ILE A 884 35.66 -0.50 32.12
CA ILE A 884 34.57 0.07 31.32
C ILE A 884 34.60 1.61 31.30
N GLY A 885 34.55 2.18 30.10
CA GLY A 885 33.91 3.48 29.82
C GLY A 885 32.44 3.24 29.42
N GLY A 886 31.50 3.92 30.07
CA GLY A 886 30.06 3.78 29.79
C GLY A 886 29.53 4.90 28.90
N ALA A 887 28.69 4.54 27.93
CA ALA A 887 27.84 5.48 27.19
C ALA A 887 26.59 5.83 28.01
N ALA A 888 26.15 7.08 27.94
CA ALA A 888 24.89 7.54 28.51
C ALA A 888 23.88 7.77 27.38
N THR A 889 22.71 7.14 27.48
CA THR A 889 21.53 7.45 26.66
C THR A 889 20.33 7.61 27.59
N GLY A 890 19.58 8.70 27.43
CA GLY A 890 18.33 8.91 28.16
C GLY A 890 17.47 9.96 27.47
N ALA A 891 16.21 9.63 27.24
CA ALA A 891 15.19 10.48 26.64
C ALA A 891 14.35 11.27 27.68
N ASP A 892 14.56 11.05 28.98
CA ASP A 892 13.79 11.68 30.06
C ASP A 892 14.74 12.24 31.12
N ARG A 893 14.38 13.36 31.78
CA ARG A 893 15.23 14.25 32.64
C ARG A 893 15.93 13.63 33.88
N ASN A 894 16.23 12.34 33.92
CA ASN A 894 16.98 11.68 34.98
C ASN A 894 18.18 10.89 34.43
N LEU A 895 19.37 11.14 34.99
CA LEU A 895 20.57 10.34 34.72
C LEU A 895 20.56 9.10 35.64
N ARG A 896 20.54 7.89 35.10
CA ARG A 896 20.66 6.64 35.88
C ARG A 896 22.00 5.97 35.60
N LEU A 897 22.77 5.71 36.67
CA LEU A 897 24.03 4.99 36.63
C LEU A 897 23.88 3.70 37.44
N SER A 898 24.25 2.57 36.84
CA SER A 898 24.31 1.29 37.54
C SER A 898 25.77 1.01 37.89
N ILE A 899 26.09 0.83 39.17
CA ILE A 899 27.45 0.59 39.67
C ILE A 899 27.39 -0.70 40.50
N GLY A 900 28.28 -1.65 40.22
CA GLY A 900 28.29 -2.93 40.94
C GLY A 900 28.58 -2.76 42.44
N PRO A 901 28.10 -3.67 43.32
CA PRO A 901 28.20 -3.53 44.78
C PRO A 901 29.64 -3.50 45.34
N ASP A 902 30.65 -3.81 44.54
CA ASP A 902 32.08 -3.82 44.93
C ASP A 902 32.90 -2.67 44.31
N GLU A 903 32.28 -1.74 43.55
CA GLU A 903 32.99 -0.80 42.66
C GLU A 903 33.15 0.63 43.20
N VAL A 904 32.79 0.91 44.46
CA VAL A 904 33.03 2.22 45.09
C VAL A 904 33.83 2.04 46.38
N SER A 905 35.16 2.19 46.31
CA SER A 905 36.05 2.04 47.46
C SER A 905 36.35 3.35 48.21
N ALA A 906 35.91 4.50 47.70
CA ALA A 906 36.07 5.81 48.34
C ALA A 906 35.09 6.85 47.75
N PRO A 907 34.76 7.95 48.48
CA PRO A 907 33.87 8.98 47.95
C PRO A 907 34.51 9.69 46.75
N GLY A 908 33.90 9.53 45.57
CA GLY A 908 34.31 10.19 44.33
C GLY A 908 33.36 11.33 43.94
N VAL A 909 33.86 12.28 43.15
CA VAL A 909 33.07 13.41 42.63
C VAL A 909 32.62 13.07 41.21
N LEU A 910 31.31 13.03 40.96
CA LEU A 910 30.76 12.94 39.61
C LEU A 910 30.92 14.30 38.92
N ARG A 911 31.54 14.33 37.74
CA ARG A 911 31.75 15.56 36.95
C ARG A 911 31.05 15.40 35.60
N ILE A 912 29.96 16.14 35.40
CA ILE A 912 29.27 16.22 34.11
C ILE A 912 29.95 17.35 33.32
N VAL A 913 30.42 17.05 32.10
CA VAL A 913 31.06 18.05 31.24
C VAL A 913 30.12 18.31 30.07
N GLY A 914 29.50 19.49 30.06
CA GLY A 914 28.80 20.06 28.91
C GLY A 914 29.56 21.29 28.39
N ASP A 915 29.02 21.93 27.34
CA ASP A 915 29.51 23.15 26.68
C ASP A 915 30.20 24.14 27.68
N PRO A 916 31.37 24.75 27.37
CA PRO A 916 32.27 25.34 28.38
C PRO A 916 31.72 26.45 29.28
N ASP A 917 30.52 26.97 29.03
CA ASP A 917 29.96 28.14 29.72
C ASP A 917 28.85 27.85 30.76
N VAL A 918 28.51 26.58 31.03
CA VAL A 918 27.55 26.22 32.10
C VAL A 918 28.18 25.30 33.14
N VAL A 919 28.58 25.86 34.28
CA VAL A 919 29.02 25.12 35.46
C VAL A 919 27.86 24.99 36.43
N VAL A 920 27.21 23.82 36.48
CA VAL A 920 26.30 23.47 37.58
C VAL A 920 27.12 22.81 38.69
N SER A 921 27.29 23.52 39.83
CA SER A 921 27.96 23.00 41.02
C SER A 921 26.95 22.66 42.11
N THR A 922 26.29 21.51 42.00
CA THR A 922 25.56 20.92 43.14
C THR A 922 26.03 19.50 43.34
N GLN A 923 26.35 19.15 44.59
CA GLN A 923 26.66 17.78 44.97
C GLN A 923 25.33 17.00 45.03
N PRO A 924 25.12 15.96 44.22
CA PRO A 924 23.88 15.22 44.28
C PRO A 924 23.85 14.27 45.48
N ASP A 925 22.64 14.02 45.98
CA ASP A 925 22.41 13.10 47.08
C ASP A 925 22.18 11.68 46.53
N PHE A 926 22.90 10.69 47.06
CA PHE A 926 22.86 9.31 46.59
C PHE A 926 22.00 8.47 47.54
N SER A 927 20.93 7.87 47.02
CA SER A 927 20.09 6.94 47.79
C SER A 927 20.07 5.55 47.12
N PRO A 928 20.43 4.48 47.84
CA PRO A 928 20.38 3.12 47.31
C PRO A 928 18.93 2.65 47.13
N VAL A 929 18.63 1.96 46.03
CA VAL A 929 17.29 1.43 45.72
C VAL A 929 17.37 -0.07 45.47
N ARG A 930 16.38 -0.82 45.96
CA ARG A 930 16.30 -2.28 45.82
C ARG A 930 15.42 -2.65 44.62
N LEU A 931 15.98 -3.36 43.64
CA LEU A 931 15.25 -3.87 42.47
C LEU A 931 15.21 -5.42 42.48
N PRO A 932 14.09 -6.05 42.07
CA PRO A 932 13.97 -7.51 42.08
C PRO A 932 14.95 -8.16 41.09
N GLY A 933 15.82 -9.04 41.58
CA GLY A 933 16.87 -9.71 40.79
C GLY A 933 18.30 -9.28 41.11
N TYR A 934 18.48 -8.20 41.88
CA TYR A 934 19.80 -7.73 42.33
C TYR A 934 19.85 -7.59 43.87
N PRO A 935 21.02 -7.79 44.51
CA PRO A 935 21.18 -7.61 45.95
C PRO A 935 20.97 -6.15 46.39
N GLU A 936 20.54 -5.95 47.64
CA GLU A 936 20.23 -4.63 48.21
C GLU A 936 21.49 -3.76 48.28
N GLY A 937 21.46 -2.59 47.62
CA GLY A 937 22.61 -1.66 47.53
C GLY A 937 23.37 -1.66 46.20
N ALA A 938 22.97 -2.49 45.21
CA ALA A 938 23.64 -2.58 43.91
C ALA A 938 23.25 -1.48 42.89
N VAL A 939 22.31 -0.60 43.22
CA VAL A 939 21.86 0.48 42.34
C VAL A 939 21.61 1.74 43.16
N TYR A 940 22.21 2.86 42.76
CA TYR A 940 22.07 4.16 43.40
C TYR A 940 21.29 5.10 42.49
N THR A 941 20.31 5.82 43.05
CA THR A 941 19.64 6.92 42.34
C THR A 941 20.31 8.24 42.74
N VAL A 942 20.61 9.05 41.73
CA VAL A 942 21.22 10.37 41.87
C VAL A 942 20.14 11.41 41.55
N SER A 943 19.76 12.23 42.52
CA SER A 943 18.74 13.26 42.33
C SER A 943 19.35 14.65 42.42
N PHE A 944 19.04 15.52 41.46
CA PHE A 944 19.38 16.94 41.49
C PHE A 944 18.15 17.73 41.95
N SER A 945 18.30 18.68 42.86
CA SER A 945 17.18 19.52 43.32
C SER A 945 16.91 20.65 42.32
N ASP A 946 15.63 20.84 41.97
CA ASP A 946 15.09 21.85 41.04
C ASP A 946 15.69 23.26 41.23
N SER A 947 16.67 23.63 40.39
CA SER A 947 16.97 25.03 40.05
C SER A 947 17.66 25.13 38.70
#